data_AF-A0ABD1VT43-F1
#
_entry.id   AF-A0ABD1VT43-F1
#
_cell.length_a   1.000
_cell.length_b   1.000
_cell.length_c   1.000
_cell.angle_alpha   90.00
_cell.angle_beta   90.00
_cell.angle_gamma   90.00
#
_symmetry.space_group_name_H-M   'P 1'
#
loop_
_entity.id
_entity.type
_entity.pdbx_description
1 polymer ?
#
loop_
_entity_poly.entity_id
_entity_poly.type
_entity_poly.pdbx_seq_one_letter_code
_entity_poly.pdbx_strand_id
1 'polypeptide(L)'
;MFKIGLRSICISRASLSKSSIRNFSAHIGSKLEGKVALITGAASGIGKETAKKFINNGAKVVIADIQTQLGQETATELGAHACFISCDVSKESDIAHAVDYAVSKYGQLDIMFNNAGIACHTPPTIVDLDLAAFDRVMSINVRGVVAGIKHASRVMIPQGRGSILCTSSITGVLGGLAQHTYSISKSTVIGVMKSAAAELCRYGIRINCISPFAIPTQFVIDEMREYFPGVEDQGLAKMIHDNGVLAGAICEPQDIANAALYLSSDDAKYKHPHWSLAAIKSALITTSTTLDRAERPLKAQQYSESGTASLVHATPFDFDAAANCWFSVLTSSTGSTSRYSLTSQRLFSTSRRPTYFLTSIVKSSKDPIQNQNPKKKLPRKTPGKFSTESEAITQKFPGRSRDESPLSNADDRSSRKKAGRSQSTSLRSSGVQRKGNKGVLFDSKDQQVETGHLQDAAFLNAVVKVYCTHTAPDYSLPWQKQRQYQSTGSAFMIGDGKLLTNAHCVEHDTQVKVKKRGDDTKYVAKVLAKGVECDIALLSIESKEFWKGAEPLQLGRLPRLQDAVTVVGYPLGGDTISVTKGVVSRIEVTSYAHGSSELLGIQIDAAINPGNSGGPAFNDRGECIGVAFQVYRSDEAENIGYVIPTTVVSHFLEDYERNGKYTGFPSLGVLLQKLENPALRACLNVPSNEGVLVRKVEPTSDASNVLKKGDVIVSFDDVRVGSEGTVPFQTTERIAFRFLISQKFAGDVAELGIIRGGQFMKVKAVMKPRVHLVPYHIEGGQPSYLIVAGLVFTPLSEPLIEEECEDTIGLKLLTKARYSLARFKGEQIVILSQVLANEVNIGYEDLSNEQVLKLNGTWIRNIHHLAHLVDSCKDKYLVFEFEDNILVVLEREAALAASGCILKDYGIPSERSSDLSEPYVDSIGHVKTIDQYESVDCAVSNSEIGYDGLLWGE
;
A
#
# COMPACT_ATOMS: atom_id res chain seq x y z
N MET A 1 -6.95 -71.26 -38.59
CA MET A 1 -7.94 -72.27 -38.16
C MET A 1 -8.76 -71.62 -37.05
N PHE A 2 -10.08 -71.43 -37.19
CA PHE A 2 -11.16 -72.41 -36.93
C PHE A 2 -11.26 -72.80 -35.44
N LYS A 3 -12.42 -72.77 -34.74
CA LYS A 3 -13.84 -72.53 -35.16
C LYS A 3 -14.70 -72.01 -33.97
N ILE A 4 -15.81 -71.31 -34.29
CA ILE A 4 -17.22 -71.44 -33.78
C ILE A 4 -17.38 -71.97 -32.32
N GLY A 5 -18.09 -71.31 -31.37
CA GLY A 5 -19.53 -70.98 -31.37
C GLY A 5 -20.37 -72.14 -30.78
N LEU A 6 -21.55 -72.00 -30.15
CA LEU A 6 -22.54 -70.91 -30.10
C LEU A 6 -23.46 -71.01 -28.83
N ARG A 7 -23.84 -69.85 -28.26
CA ARG A 7 -25.16 -69.46 -27.67
C ARG A 7 -26.08 -70.41 -26.86
N SER A 8 -26.60 -69.87 -25.77
CA SER A 8 -28.06 -69.60 -25.55
C SER A 8 -28.19 -68.30 -24.70
N ILE A 9 -29.08 -67.30 -24.84
CA ILE A 9 -30.50 -67.17 -25.28
C ILE A 9 -31.45 -67.75 -24.21
N CYS A 10 -32.43 -67.05 -23.60
CA CYS A 10 -33.41 -66.02 -24.05
C CYS A 10 -33.44 -64.74 -23.16
N ILE A 11 -33.73 -63.51 -23.63
CA ILE A 11 -35.04 -62.86 -23.97
C ILE A 11 -35.93 -62.68 -22.70
N SER A 12 -36.50 -61.51 -22.34
CA SER A 12 -36.70 -60.18 -22.97
C SER A 12 -36.62 -59.03 -21.89
N ARG A 13 -36.97 -57.73 -22.05
CA ARG A 13 -37.68 -56.93 -23.09
C ARG A 13 -37.37 -55.41 -22.92
N ALA A 14 -37.63 -54.61 -23.97
CA ALA A 14 -37.72 -53.13 -24.00
C ALA A 14 -36.45 -52.31 -23.66
N SER A 15 -36.14 -51.19 -24.32
CA SER A 15 -36.43 -50.70 -25.68
C SER A 15 -35.55 -49.46 -25.92
N LEU A 16 -34.78 -49.40 -27.00
CA LEU A 16 -33.86 -48.28 -27.28
C LEU A 16 -34.61 -46.98 -27.55
N SER A 17 -34.46 -45.98 -26.69
CA SER A 17 -34.80 -44.59 -26.99
C SER A 17 -33.58 -43.88 -27.61
N LYS A 18 -33.84 -43.08 -28.64
CA LYS A 18 -32.81 -42.37 -29.43
C LYS A 18 -31.92 -41.51 -28.51
N SER A 19 -30.61 -41.59 -28.70
CA SER A 19 -29.65 -40.64 -28.12
C SER A 19 -29.80 -39.28 -28.81
N SER A 20 -30.79 -38.48 -28.37
CA SER A 20 -31.01 -37.15 -28.89
C SER A 20 -29.77 -36.28 -28.73
N ILE A 21 -29.39 -35.61 -29.82
CA ILE A 21 -28.43 -34.52 -29.83
C ILE A 21 -28.87 -33.51 -28.76
N ARG A 22 -28.04 -33.32 -27.71
CA ARG A 22 -28.20 -32.16 -26.82
C ARG A 22 -27.72 -30.95 -27.60
N ASN A 23 -28.67 -30.23 -28.20
CA ASN A 23 -28.42 -28.91 -28.75
C ASN A 23 -27.77 -28.05 -27.66
N PHE A 24 -26.63 -27.44 -27.96
CA PHE A 24 -26.20 -26.23 -27.25
C PHE A 24 -27.11 -25.07 -27.68
N SER A 25 -28.37 -25.14 -27.26
CA SER A 25 -29.19 -23.95 -27.12
C SER A 25 -28.54 -23.10 -26.03
N ALA A 26 -28.36 -21.81 -26.30
CA ALA A 26 -27.99 -20.85 -25.28
C ALA A 26 -29.20 -20.65 -24.33
N HIS A 27 -29.38 -21.60 -23.40
CA HIS A 27 -30.23 -21.37 -22.26
C HIS A 27 -29.67 -20.19 -21.48
N ILE A 28 -30.41 -19.09 -21.48
CA ILE A 28 -30.25 -18.00 -20.51
C ILE A 28 -30.61 -18.61 -19.15
N GLY A 29 -29.63 -19.21 -18.50
CA GLY A 29 -29.82 -19.98 -17.27
C GLY A 29 -30.21 -19.07 -16.12
N SER A 30 -31.23 -19.46 -15.36
CA SER A 30 -31.66 -18.79 -14.14
C SER A 30 -30.56 -18.85 -13.07
N LYS A 31 -29.72 -17.80 -13.01
CA LYS A 31 -28.50 -17.78 -12.18
C LYS A 31 -28.73 -17.93 -10.67
N LEU A 32 -29.98 -17.77 -10.23
CA LEU A 32 -30.42 -17.87 -8.84
C LEU A 32 -31.57 -18.88 -8.67
N GLU A 33 -31.71 -19.86 -9.57
CA GLU A 33 -32.79 -20.85 -9.56
C GLU A 33 -32.97 -21.49 -8.17
N GLY A 34 -34.20 -21.41 -7.65
CA GLY A 34 -34.56 -21.94 -6.34
C GLY A 34 -34.03 -21.19 -5.11
N LYS A 35 -33.17 -20.16 -5.28
CA LYS A 35 -32.63 -19.37 -4.16
C LYS A 35 -33.69 -18.43 -3.57
N VAL A 36 -33.56 -18.16 -2.27
CA VAL A 36 -34.38 -17.19 -1.52
C VAL A 36 -33.52 -15.97 -1.18
N ALA A 37 -33.98 -14.79 -1.59
CA ALA A 37 -33.35 -13.51 -1.28
C ALA A 37 -34.22 -12.65 -0.36
N LEU A 38 -33.59 -11.96 0.59
CA LEU A 38 -34.17 -10.88 1.37
C LEU A 38 -33.45 -9.59 0.99
N ILE A 39 -34.19 -8.57 0.52
CA ILE A 39 -33.62 -7.29 0.07
C ILE A 39 -34.27 -6.17 0.87
N THR A 40 -33.45 -5.36 1.55
CA THR A 40 -33.93 -4.19 2.31
C THR A 40 -33.96 -2.94 1.43
N GLY A 41 -34.97 -2.07 1.61
CA GLY A 41 -35.14 -0.89 0.76
C GLY A 41 -35.52 -1.30 -0.67
N ALA A 42 -36.43 -2.26 -0.80
CA ALA A 42 -36.77 -2.94 -2.05
C ALA A 42 -38.11 -2.51 -2.67
N ALA A 43 -38.82 -1.54 -2.07
CA ALA A 43 -40.04 -0.98 -2.65
C ALA A 43 -39.75 -0.03 -3.84
N SER A 44 -38.51 0.47 -3.99
CA SER A 44 -38.14 1.39 -5.07
C SER A 44 -36.68 1.26 -5.52
N GLY A 45 -36.31 2.00 -6.58
CA GLY A 45 -34.94 2.20 -7.04
C GLY A 45 -34.14 0.91 -7.27
N ILE A 46 -32.87 0.93 -6.84
CA ILE A 46 -31.92 -0.18 -6.94
C ILE A 46 -32.48 -1.47 -6.32
N GLY A 47 -33.18 -1.38 -5.18
CA GLY A 47 -33.72 -2.54 -4.49
C GLY A 47 -34.85 -3.22 -5.28
N LYS A 48 -35.77 -2.43 -5.86
CA LYS A 48 -36.85 -2.92 -6.72
C LYS A 48 -36.31 -3.56 -8.01
N GLU A 49 -35.41 -2.89 -8.71
CA GLU A 49 -34.81 -3.45 -9.94
C GLU A 49 -33.93 -4.69 -9.65
N THR A 50 -33.30 -4.76 -8.47
CA THR A 50 -32.59 -5.99 -8.04
C THR A 50 -33.58 -7.12 -7.74
N ALA A 51 -34.69 -6.86 -7.03
CA ALA A 51 -35.73 -7.86 -6.78
C ALA A 51 -36.30 -8.45 -8.08
N LYS A 52 -36.67 -7.57 -9.02
CA LYS A 52 -37.11 -7.90 -10.38
C LYS A 52 -36.07 -8.72 -11.14
N LYS A 53 -34.79 -8.31 -11.12
CA LYS A 53 -33.69 -9.02 -11.80
C LYS A 53 -33.41 -10.39 -11.19
N PHE A 54 -33.58 -10.55 -9.88
CA PHE A 54 -33.43 -11.81 -9.16
C PHE A 54 -34.58 -12.79 -9.46
N ILE A 55 -35.84 -12.30 -9.49
CA ILE A 55 -37.01 -13.09 -9.88
C ILE A 55 -36.88 -13.57 -11.33
N ASN A 56 -36.46 -12.69 -12.25
CA ASN A 56 -36.13 -13.03 -13.64
C ASN A 56 -34.95 -14.01 -13.79
N ASN A 57 -34.27 -14.37 -12.69
CA ASN A 57 -33.20 -15.37 -12.61
C ASN A 57 -33.57 -16.56 -11.69
N GLY A 58 -34.85 -16.78 -11.40
CA GLY A 58 -35.37 -17.96 -10.69
C GLY A 58 -35.37 -17.87 -9.16
N ALA A 59 -35.06 -16.70 -8.58
CA ALA A 59 -35.12 -16.49 -7.14
C ALA A 59 -36.54 -16.18 -6.63
N LYS A 60 -36.81 -16.53 -5.38
CA LYS A 60 -37.94 -15.99 -4.59
C LYS A 60 -37.42 -14.81 -3.78
N VAL A 61 -38.13 -13.68 -3.78
CA VAL A 61 -37.64 -12.44 -3.15
C VAL A 61 -38.62 -11.95 -2.08
N VAL A 62 -38.09 -11.74 -0.86
CA VAL A 62 -38.74 -10.99 0.20
C VAL A 62 -38.34 -9.52 0.09
N ILE A 63 -39.33 -8.68 -0.18
CA ILE A 63 -39.21 -7.22 -0.24
C ILE A 63 -39.39 -6.70 1.19
N ALA A 64 -38.31 -6.24 1.80
CA ALA A 64 -38.33 -5.63 3.13
C ALA A 64 -38.20 -4.10 3.01
N ASP A 65 -39.23 -3.36 3.41
CA ASP A 65 -39.25 -1.90 3.31
C ASP A 65 -40.10 -1.28 4.43
N ILE A 66 -39.87 -0.02 4.75
CA ILE A 66 -40.72 0.75 5.67
C ILE A 66 -41.98 1.28 4.96
N GLN A 67 -41.89 1.48 3.64
CA GLN A 67 -42.97 1.99 2.79
C GLN A 67 -44.02 0.92 2.51
N THR A 68 -44.85 0.65 3.52
CA THR A 68 -45.77 -0.50 3.55
C THR A 68 -46.69 -0.59 2.33
N GLN A 69 -47.26 0.51 1.84
CA GLN A 69 -48.10 0.50 0.63
C GLN A 69 -47.28 0.20 -0.64
N LEU A 70 -46.22 0.98 -0.90
CA LEU A 70 -45.38 0.84 -2.11
C LEU A 70 -44.70 -0.54 -2.19
N GLY A 71 -44.34 -1.12 -1.06
CA GLY A 71 -43.81 -2.48 -0.97
C GLY A 71 -44.85 -3.55 -1.27
N GLN A 72 -46.09 -3.38 -0.82
CA GLN A 72 -47.23 -4.25 -1.14
C GLN A 72 -47.58 -4.18 -2.64
N GLU A 73 -47.59 -2.98 -3.22
CA GLU A 73 -47.80 -2.73 -4.65
C GLU A 73 -46.67 -3.35 -5.49
N THR A 74 -45.41 -3.12 -5.12
CA THR A 74 -44.25 -3.71 -5.81
C THR A 74 -44.21 -5.24 -5.71
N ALA A 75 -44.62 -5.82 -4.57
CA ALA A 75 -44.77 -7.27 -4.45
C ALA A 75 -45.88 -7.83 -5.35
N THR A 76 -46.92 -7.03 -5.64
CA THR A 76 -47.99 -7.41 -6.55
C THR A 76 -47.54 -7.30 -8.01
N GLU A 77 -46.81 -6.23 -8.37
CA GLU A 77 -46.21 -5.99 -9.68
C GLU A 77 -45.18 -7.07 -10.08
N LEU A 78 -44.32 -7.48 -9.15
CA LEU A 78 -43.29 -8.51 -9.37
C LEU A 78 -43.84 -9.95 -9.25
N GLY A 79 -45.13 -10.12 -8.99
CA GLY A 79 -45.85 -11.38 -9.09
C GLY A 79 -45.51 -12.43 -8.03
N ALA A 80 -45.90 -13.69 -8.28
CA ALA A 80 -45.96 -14.75 -7.28
C ALA A 80 -44.62 -15.18 -6.63
N HIS A 81 -43.48 -14.72 -7.17
CA HIS A 81 -42.15 -14.96 -6.60
C HIS A 81 -41.68 -13.82 -5.66
N ALA A 82 -42.41 -12.70 -5.62
CA ALA A 82 -42.21 -11.62 -4.67
C ALA A 82 -43.16 -11.75 -3.46
N CYS A 83 -42.74 -11.23 -2.31
CA CYS A 83 -43.66 -10.91 -1.23
C CYS A 83 -43.13 -9.81 -0.30
N PHE A 84 -44.03 -8.99 0.22
CA PHE A 84 -43.69 -7.88 1.10
C PHE A 84 -43.64 -8.26 2.59
N ILE A 85 -42.75 -7.60 3.34
CA ILE A 85 -42.79 -7.47 4.80
C ILE A 85 -42.36 -6.06 5.23
N SER A 86 -43.11 -5.48 6.19
CA SER A 86 -42.77 -4.17 6.77
C SER A 86 -41.52 -4.29 7.63
N CYS A 87 -40.50 -3.48 7.35
CA CYS A 87 -39.19 -3.57 7.99
C CYS A 87 -38.51 -2.18 8.11
N ASP A 88 -38.48 -1.64 9.32
CA ASP A 88 -37.66 -0.46 9.65
C ASP A 88 -36.25 -0.91 10.05
N VAL A 89 -35.26 -0.67 9.19
CA VAL A 89 -33.89 -1.15 9.40
C VAL A 89 -33.15 -0.47 10.55
N SER A 90 -33.68 0.61 11.16
CA SER A 90 -33.15 1.13 12.41
C SER A 90 -33.42 0.18 13.59
N LYS A 91 -34.52 -0.59 13.51
CA LYS A 91 -34.95 -1.56 14.51
C LYS A 91 -34.44 -2.96 14.20
N GLU A 92 -33.64 -3.51 15.11
CA GLU A 92 -33.08 -4.85 14.96
C GLU A 92 -34.14 -5.96 15.03
N SER A 93 -35.23 -5.73 15.77
CA SER A 93 -36.41 -6.60 15.82
C SER A 93 -37.01 -6.86 14.44
N ASP A 94 -37.09 -5.81 13.62
CA ASP A 94 -37.83 -5.81 12.36
C ASP A 94 -37.00 -6.55 11.30
N ILE A 95 -35.68 -6.36 11.31
CA ILE A 95 -34.71 -7.14 10.50
C ILE A 95 -34.70 -8.61 10.92
N ALA A 96 -34.66 -8.90 12.22
CA ALA A 96 -34.69 -10.28 12.72
C ALA A 96 -35.96 -11.01 12.26
N HIS A 97 -37.11 -10.35 12.40
CA HIS A 97 -38.40 -10.85 11.93
C HIS A 97 -38.44 -11.01 10.40
N ALA A 98 -37.85 -10.10 9.61
CA ALA A 98 -37.77 -10.23 8.16
C ALA A 98 -36.94 -11.47 7.72
N VAL A 99 -35.84 -11.77 8.42
CA VAL A 99 -35.05 -12.99 8.20
C VAL A 99 -35.85 -14.24 8.60
N ASP A 100 -36.46 -14.23 9.79
CA ASP A 100 -37.25 -15.38 10.27
C ASP A 100 -38.51 -15.62 9.43
N TYR A 101 -39.10 -14.57 8.84
CA TYR A 101 -40.19 -14.67 7.86
C TYR A 101 -39.73 -15.34 6.56
N ALA A 102 -38.56 -14.98 6.02
CA ALA A 102 -38.01 -15.60 4.82
C ALA A 102 -37.79 -17.12 5.03
N VAL A 103 -37.18 -17.49 6.15
CA VAL A 103 -36.94 -18.90 6.52
C VAL A 103 -38.25 -19.64 6.80
N SER A 104 -39.19 -19.03 7.52
CA SER A 104 -40.50 -19.62 7.81
C SER A 104 -41.32 -19.89 6.54
N LYS A 105 -41.29 -18.96 5.57
CA LYS A 105 -42.10 -19.02 4.35
C LYS A 105 -41.50 -19.92 3.27
N TYR A 106 -40.17 -19.97 3.15
CA TYR A 106 -39.48 -20.64 2.05
C TYR A 106 -38.49 -21.73 2.49
N GLY A 107 -38.37 -22.01 3.79
CA GLY A 107 -37.50 -23.03 4.37
C GLY A 107 -36.03 -22.64 4.55
N GLN A 108 -35.58 -21.57 3.88
CA GLN A 108 -34.19 -21.16 3.83
C GLN A 108 -34.05 -19.65 3.52
N LEU A 109 -32.85 -19.13 3.73
CA LEU A 109 -32.39 -17.84 3.21
C LEU A 109 -31.01 -18.05 2.59
N ASP A 110 -30.86 -17.74 1.30
CA ASP A 110 -29.62 -17.91 0.54
C ASP A 110 -28.89 -16.59 0.33
N ILE A 111 -29.64 -15.50 0.15
CA ILE A 111 -29.12 -14.18 -0.19
C ILE A 111 -29.70 -13.12 0.75
N MET A 112 -28.85 -12.31 1.38
CA MET A 112 -29.25 -11.09 2.09
C MET A 112 -28.66 -9.88 1.37
N PHE A 113 -29.47 -8.91 0.98
CA PHE A 113 -28.99 -7.65 0.40
C PHE A 113 -29.39 -6.47 1.28
N ASN A 114 -28.41 -5.96 2.01
CA ASN A 114 -28.51 -4.75 2.83
C ASN A 114 -28.40 -3.52 1.91
N ASN A 115 -29.49 -3.20 1.22
CA ASN A 115 -29.55 -2.08 0.26
C ASN A 115 -30.20 -0.81 0.85
N ALA A 116 -31.02 -0.93 1.90
CA ALA A 116 -31.64 0.22 2.55
C ALA A 116 -30.62 1.26 3.07
N GLY A 117 -30.97 2.53 2.94
CA GLY A 117 -30.21 3.65 3.48
C GLY A 117 -30.99 4.96 3.35
N ILE A 118 -30.44 6.03 3.92
CA ILE A 118 -30.89 7.41 3.73
C ILE A 118 -29.73 8.32 3.29
N ALA A 119 -30.08 9.40 2.59
CA ALA A 119 -29.19 10.52 2.31
C ALA A 119 -28.87 11.30 3.60
N CYS A 120 -27.92 12.22 3.50
CA CYS A 120 -27.54 13.12 4.58
C CYS A 120 -28.13 14.52 4.38
N HIS A 121 -28.77 15.05 5.42
CA HIS A 121 -29.24 16.44 5.48
C HIS A 121 -28.50 17.14 6.63
N THR A 122 -27.17 17.18 6.53
CA THR A 122 -26.24 17.75 7.51
C THR A 122 -25.43 18.90 6.89
N PRO A 123 -24.95 19.87 7.67
CA PRO A 123 -24.12 20.95 7.12
C PRO A 123 -22.88 20.42 6.38
N PRO A 124 -22.43 21.11 5.31
CA PRO A 124 -21.30 20.65 4.49
C PRO A 124 -19.94 20.79 5.20
N THR A 125 -19.88 21.57 6.29
CA THR A 125 -18.68 21.73 7.12
C THR A 125 -18.76 20.84 8.37
N ILE A 126 -17.65 20.18 8.69
CA ILE A 126 -17.50 19.35 9.90
C ILE A 126 -17.72 20.12 11.22
N VAL A 127 -17.56 21.45 11.20
CA VAL A 127 -17.69 22.32 12.40
C VAL A 127 -19.14 22.44 12.87
N ASP A 128 -20.09 22.43 11.94
CA ASP A 128 -21.53 22.60 12.22
C ASP A 128 -22.28 21.26 12.27
N LEU A 129 -21.57 20.13 12.38
CA LEU A 129 -22.16 18.79 12.36
C LEU A 129 -23.08 18.54 13.57
N ASP A 130 -24.39 18.44 13.30
CA ASP A 130 -25.33 17.91 14.28
C ASP A 130 -25.11 16.40 14.50
N LEU A 131 -24.70 16.04 15.71
CA LEU A 131 -24.49 14.66 16.11
C LEU A 131 -25.81 13.85 16.19
N ALA A 132 -26.97 14.48 16.39
CA ALA A 132 -28.24 13.76 16.36
C ALA A 132 -28.62 13.33 14.93
N ALA A 133 -28.39 14.18 13.93
CA ALA A 133 -28.48 13.81 12.52
C ALA A 133 -27.43 12.76 12.12
N PHE A 134 -26.20 12.86 12.62
CA PHE A 134 -25.17 11.82 12.44
C PHE A 134 -25.62 10.46 12.99
N ASP A 135 -26.04 10.41 14.25
CA ASP A 135 -26.52 9.20 14.91
C ASP A 135 -27.72 8.59 14.16
N ARG A 136 -28.65 9.42 13.64
CA ARG A 136 -29.75 8.95 12.80
C ARG A 136 -29.24 8.28 11.52
N VAL A 137 -28.31 8.89 10.79
CA VAL A 137 -27.74 8.28 9.57
C VAL A 137 -27.00 6.98 9.89
N MET A 138 -26.18 6.96 10.95
CA MET A 138 -25.48 5.74 11.39
C MET A 138 -26.43 4.64 11.87
N SER A 139 -27.56 4.99 12.49
CA SER A 139 -28.58 4.03 12.94
C SER A 139 -29.25 3.26 11.78
N ILE A 140 -29.28 3.85 10.58
CA ILE A 140 -29.88 3.28 9.38
C ILE A 140 -28.78 2.69 8.48
N ASN A 141 -27.85 3.52 8.01
CA ASN A 141 -26.85 3.17 7.00
C ASN A 141 -25.78 2.20 7.52
N VAL A 142 -25.55 2.11 8.83
CA VAL A 142 -24.53 1.22 9.42
C VAL A 142 -25.15 0.19 10.35
N ARG A 143 -25.90 0.61 11.39
CA ARG A 143 -26.47 -0.33 12.37
C ARG A 143 -27.47 -1.29 11.73
N GLY A 144 -28.28 -0.82 10.78
CA GLY A 144 -29.17 -1.68 10.00
C GLY A 144 -28.41 -2.73 9.17
N VAL A 145 -27.29 -2.35 8.54
CA VAL A 145 -26.42 -3.27 7.79
C VAL A 145 -25.78 -4.31 8.72
N VAL A 146 -25.26 -3.89 9.88
CA VAL A 146 -24.69 -4.81 10.90
C VAL A 146 -25.75 -5.79 11.41
N ALA A 147 -26.97 -5.33 11.70
CA ALA A 147 -28.07 -6.19 12.11
C ALA A 147 -28.48 -7.18 11.00
N GLY A 148 -28.52 -6.74 9.74
CA GLY A 148 -28.81 -7.61 8.59
C GLY A 148 -27.75 -8.69 8.38
N ILE A 149 -26.46 -8.35 8.47
CA ILE A 149 -25.35 -9.32 8.46
C ILE A 149 -25.51 -10.31 9.61
N LYS A 150 -25.72 -9.83 10.84
CA LYS A 150 -25.89 -10.66 12.06
C LYS A 150 -27.02 -11.69 11.91
N HIS A 151 -28.22 -11.24 11.53
CA HIS A 151 -29.39 -12.11 11.46
C HIS A 151 -29.38 -13.04 10.24
N ALA A 152 -28.85 -12.60 9.09
CA ALA A 152 -28.61 -13.51 7.96
C ALA A 152 -27.57 -14.58 8.32
N SER A 153 -26.47 -14.21 8.96
CA SER A 153 -25.43 -15.16 9.40
C SER A 153 -25.96 -16.19 10.39
N ARG A 154 -26.83 -15.80 11.34
CA ARG A 154 -27.52 -16.72 12.26
C ARG A 154 -28.22 -17.87 11.54
N VAL A 155 -28.80 -17.65 10.35
CA VAL A 155 -29.52 -18.68 9.59
C VAL A 155 -28.70 -19.29 8.45
N MET A 156 -27.63 -18.64 7.98
CA MET A 156 -26.73 -19.16 6.94
C MET A 156 -25.62 -20.04 7.50
N ILE A 157 -25.09 -19.76 8.70
CA ILE A 157 -24.00 -20.55 9.31
C ILE A 157 -24.38 -22.03 9.47
N PRO A 158 -25.59 -22.39 9.99
CA PRO A 158 -26.02 -23.79 10.05
C PRO A 158 -26.25 -24.45 8.67
N GLN A 159 -26.41 -23.66 7.60
CA GLN A 159 -26.54 -24.18 6.23
C GLN A 159 -25.19 -24.42 5.54
N GLY A 160 -24.08 -23.91 6.09
CA GLY A 160 -22.74 -23.99 5.49
C GLY A 160 -22.59 -23.26 4.15
N ARG A 161 -23.47 -22.30 3.86
CA ARG A 161 -23.55 -21.57 2.58
C ARG A 161 -24.36 -20.27 2.72
N GLY A 162 -24.01 -19.25 1.93
CA GLY A 162 -24.80 -18.03 1.82
C GLY A 162 -24.11 -16.92 1.02
N SER A 163 -24.86 -15.88 0.66
CA SER A 163 -24.35 -14.67 0.03
C SER A 163 -24.94 -13.42 0.70
N ILE A 164 -24.09 -12.54 1.21
CA ILE A 164 -24.51 -11.28 1.83
C ILE A 164 -23.94 -10.11 0.99
N LEU A 165 -24.81 -9.20 0.57
CA LEU A 165 -24.46 -7.97 -0.15
C LEU A 165 -24.79 -6.74 0.69
N CYS A 166 -24.02 -5.68 0.53
CA CYS A 166 -24.26 -4.39 1.19
C CYS A 166 -24.06 -3.24 0.19
N THR A 167 -24.95 -2.24 0.19
CA THR A 167 -24.83 -1.05 -0.66
C THR A 167 -24.04 0.04 0.08
N SER A 168 -22.76 0.18 -0.27
CA SER A 168 -21.91 1.29 0.15
C SER A 168 -22.12 2.50 -0.79
N SER A 169 -21.07 3.19 -1.24
CA SER A 169 -21.06 4.35 -2.14
C SER A 169 -19.62 4.60 -2.60
N ILE A 170 -19.43 5.21 -3.78
CA ILE A 170 -18.12 5.75 -4.19
C ILE A 170 -17.55 6.75 -3.16
N THR A 171 -18.43 7.50 -2.50
CA THR A 171 -18.08 8.48 -1.45
C THR A 171 -17.52 7.81 -0.19
N GLY A 172 -17.86 6.53 0.03
CA GLY A 172 -17.28 5.69 1.07
C GLY A 172 -15.88 5.16 0.76
N VAL A 173 -15.41 5.30 -0.49
CA VAL A 173 -14.07 4.91 -0.95
C VAL A 173 -13.13 6.11 -1.03
N LEU A 174 -13.60 7.23 -1.62
CA LEU A 174 -12.77 8.41 -1.89
C LEU A 174 -12.86 9.50 -0.81
N GLY A 175 -13.94 9.54 -0.02
CA GLY A 175 -14.28 10.72 0.77
C GLY A 175 -14.62 11.93 -0.12
N GLY A 176 -14.85 13.10 0.50
CA GLY A 176 -14.99 14.42 -0.15
C GLY A 176 -16.23 14.66 -1.04
N LEU A 177 -16.72 13.64 -1.74
CA LEU A 177 -17.77 13.71 -2.77
C LEU A 177 -19.21 13.81 -2.23
N ALA A 178 -19.40 13.73 -0.91
CA ALA A 178 -20.67 13.98 -0.23
C ALA A 178 -20.39 14.42 1.22
N GLN A 179 -21.40 14.98 1.89
CA GLN A 179 -21.29 15.47 3.28
C GLN A 179 -20.65 14.40 4.18
N HIS A 180 -19.85 14.85 5.16
CA HIS A 180 -19.03 13.99 6.02
C HIS A 180 -19.83 12.80 6.59
N THR A 181 -21.04 13.05 7.09
CA THR A 181 -21.97 12.05 7.64
C THR A 181 -22.21 10.85 6.74
N TYR A 182 -22.56 11.08 5.47
CA TYR A 182 -22.87 9.98 4.54
C TYR A 182 -21.61 9.25 4.10
N SER A 183 -20.55 10.00 3.77
CA SER A 183 -19.24 9.44 3.42
C SER A 183 -18.71 8.52 4.53
N ILE A 184 -18.71 8.98 5.79
CA ILE A 184 -18.34 8.18 6.97
C ILE A 184 -19.23 6.93 7.10
N SER A 185 -20.55 7.07 6.94
CA SER A 185 -21.47 5.92 7.03
C SER A 185 -21.16 4.85 5.98
N LYS A 186 -20.85 5.26 4.74
CA LYS A 186 -20.59 4.35 3.62
C LYS A 186 -19.17 3.75 3.65
N SER A 187 -18.17 4.47 4.16
CA SER A 187 -16.85 3.90 4.51
C SER A 187 -16.99 2.86 5.63
N THR A 188 -17.82 3.13 6.63
CA THR A 188 -18.06 2.20 7.75
C THR A 188 -18.69 0.89 7.27
N VAL A 189 -19.61 0.92 6.29
CA VAL A 189 -20.16 -0.29 5.65
C VAL A 189 -19.07 -1.15 4.99
N ILE A 190 -18.04 -0.54 4.39
CA ILE A 190 -16.89 -1.27 3.83
C ILE A 190 -16.06 -1.93 4.94
N GLY A 191 -15.80 -1.22 6.04
CA GLY A 191 -15.09 -1.77 7.20
C GLY A 191 -15.83 -2.94 7.86
N VAL A 192 -17.14 -2.80 8.06
CA VAL A 192 -18.03 -3.85 8.57
C VAL A 192 -18.01 -5.09 7.66
N MET A 193 -18.07 -4.91 6.34
CA MET A 193 -17.98 -6.02 5.38
C MET A 193 -16.63 -6.74 5.46
N LYS A 194 -15.50 -5.99 5.45
CA LYS A 194 -14.15 -6.57 5.58
C LYS A 194 -14.00 -7.38 6.88
N SER A 195 -14.49 -6.84 7.99
CA SER A 195 -14.46 -7.50 9.31
C SER A 195 -15.28 -8.80 9.32
N ALA A 196 -16.53 -8.75 8.85
CA ALA A 196 -17.39 -9.93 8.79
C ALA A 196 -16.88 -11.00 7.80
N ALA A 197 -16.21 -10.62 6.72
CA ALA A 197 -15.65 -11.56 5.74
C ALA A 197 -14.63 -12.54 6.36
N ALA A 198 -13.79 -12.05 7.28
CA ALA A 198 -12.77 -12.85 7.96
C ALA A 198 -13.36 -13.91 8.89
N GLU A 199 -14.56 -13.69 9.44
CA GLU A 199 -15.31 -14.74 10.13
C GLU A 199 -16.03 -15.64 9.12
N LEU A 200 -16.95 -15.08 8.34
CA LEU A 200 -18.02 -15.80 7.65
C LEU A 200 -17.54 -16.74 6.53
N CYS A 201 -16.37 -16.47 5.94
CA CYS A 201 -15.80 -17.30 4.88
C CYS A 201 -15.59 -18.76 5.31
N ARG A 202 -15.27 -19.02 6.59
CA ARG A 202 -15.07 -20.38 7.13
C ARG A 202 -16.35 -21.23 7.16
N TYR A 203 -17.51 -20.59 7.05
CA TYR A 203 -18.83 -21.24 7.02
C TYR A 203 -19.42 -21.29 5.60
N GLY A 204 -18.62 -21.07 4.56
CA GLY A 204 -19.08 -21.08 3.16
C GLY A 204 -19.95 -19.87 2.78
N ILE A 205 -19.98 -18.82 3.61
CA ILE A 205 -20.76 -17.61 3.38
C ILE A 205 -19.85 -16.56 2.73
N ARG A 206 -20.30 -16.01 1.61
CA ARG A 206 -19.62 -14.91 0.90
C ARG A 206 -20.25 -13.59 1.34
N ILE A 207 -19.45 -12.55 1.60
CA ILE A 207 -19.95 -11.19 1.83
C ILE A 207 -19.21 -10.18 0.94
N ASN A 208 -19.94 -9.23 0.35
CA ASN A 208 -19.40 -8.23 -0.59
C ASN A 208 -20.08 -6.87 -0.40
N CYS A 209 -19.39 -5.78 -0.76
CA CYS A 209 -20.00 -4.46 -0.95
C CYS A 209 -20.11 -4.14 -2.44
N ILE A 210 -21.21 -3.46 -2.81
CA ILE A 210 -21.32 -2.70 -4.05
C ILE A 210 -21.26 -1.22 -3.68
N SER A 211 -20.41 -0.45 -4.35
CA SER A 211 -20.29 1.00 -4.16
C SER A 211 -20.66 1.73 -5.46
N PRO A 212 -21.93 2.13 -5.65
CA PRO A 212 -22.35 2.91 -6.81
C PRO A 212 -21.75 4.32 -6.83
N PHE A 213 -21.62 4.89 -8.02
CA PHE A 213 -21.67 6.34 -8.24
C PHE A 213 -23.12 6.87 -8.06
N ALA A 214 -23.34 8.17 -8.23
CA ALA A 214 -24.68 8.74 -8.30
C ALA A 214 -25.49 8.08 -9.46
N ILE A 215 -26.75 7.73 -9.19
CA ILE A 215 -27.71 7.15 -10.14
C ILE A 215 -29.06 7.83 -9.88
N PRO A 216 -29.81 8.29 -10.91
CA PRO A 216 -31.05 9.06 -10.74
C PRO A 216 -32.24 8.20 -10.28
N THR A 217 -32.12 7.66 -9.08
CA THR A 217 -33.22 7.15 -8.28
C THR A 217 -33.82 8.29 -7.46
N GLN A 218 -35.06 8.13 -6.97
CA GLN A 218 -35.72 9.18 -6.19
C GLN A 218 -34.87 9.67 -5.01
N PHE A 219 -34.14 8.77 -4.33
CA PHE A 219 -33.15 9.08 -3.30
C PHE A 219 -32.17 10.19 -3.71
N VAL A 220 -31.56 10.05 -4.90
CA VAL A 220 -30.51 10.97 -5.38
C VAL A 220 -31.13 12.22 -6.01
N ILE A 221 -32.31 12.11 -6.63
CA ILE A 221 -33.05 13.28 -7.15
C ILE A 221 -33.52 14.16 -5.98
N ASP A 222 -34.03 13.57 -4.90
CA ASP A 222 -34.44 14.31 -3.70
C ASP A 222 -33.24 15.02 -3.04
N GLU A 223 -32.09 14.34 -2.91
CA GLU A 223 -30.82 14.94 -2.44
C GLU A 223 -30.34 16.08 -3.37
N MET A 224 -30.37 15.88 -4.68
CA MET A 224 -29.93 16.88 -5.66
C MET A 224 -30.85 18.11 -5.73
N ARG A 225 -32.16 17.99 -5.44
CA ARG A 225 -33.06 19.15 -5.34
C ARG A 225 -32.69 20.12 -4.21
N GLU A 226 -32.05 19.64 -3.13
CA GLU A 226 -31.57 20.51 -2.05
C GLU A 226 -30.32 21.30 -2.46
N TYR A 227 -29.45 20.70 -3.28
CA TYR A 227 -28.26 21.35 -3.82
C TYR A 227 -28.54 22.30 -5.00
N PHE A 228 -29.53 21.97 -5.84
CA PHE A 228 -29.86 22.68 -7.06
C PHE A 228 -31.36 23.12 -7.09
N PRO A 229 -31.79 23.96 -6.13
CA PRO A 229 -33.20 24.35 -6.00
C PRO A 229 -33.67 25.13 -7.24
N GLY A 230 -34.74 24.64 -7.86
CA GLY A 230 -35.34 25.22 -9.07
C GLY A 230 -34.96 24.52 -10.38
N VAL A 231 -34.09 23.51 -10.35
CA VAL A 231 -33.87 22.61 -11.50
C VAL A 231 -34.91 21.49 -11.46
N GLU A 232 -35.53 21.20 -12.61
CA GLU A 232 -36.49 20.10 -12.75
C GLU A 232 -35.81 18.72 -12.69
N ASP A 233 -36.54 17.69 -12.24
CA ASP A 233 -36.04 16.32 -12.07
C ASP A 233 -35.35 15.74 -13.33
N GLN A 234 -35.80 16.11 -14.53
CA GLN A 234 -35.16 15.71 -15.80
C GLN A 234 -33.78 16.36 -15.99
N GLY A 235 -33.63 17.62 -15.57
CA GLY A 235 -32.35 18.32 -15.56
C GLY A 235 -31.39 17.72 -14.53
N LEU A 236 -31.88 17.38 -13.34
CA LEU A 236 -31.09 16.70 -12.30
C LEU A 236 -30.64 15.31 -12.75
N ALA A 237 -31.54 14.53 -13.39
CA ALA A 237 -31.18 13.24 -13.97
C ALA A 237 -30.11 13.39 -15.06
N LYS A 238 -30.24 14.38 -15.96
CA LYS A 238 -29.22 14.68 -16.97
C LYS A 238 -27.88 15.05 -16.33
N MET A 239 -27.85 15.91 -15.31
CA MET A 239 -26.62 16.26 -14.59
C MET A 239 -25.93 15.04 -13.97
N ILE A 240 -26.69 14.08 -13.44
CA ILE A 240 -26.13 12.82 -12.92
C ILE A 240 -25.55 11.96 -14.06
N HIS A 241 -26.20 11.91 -15.22
CA HIS A 241 -25.72 11.19 -16.40
C HIS A 241 -24.48 11.82 -17.04
N ASP A 242 -24.43 13.14 -17.16
CA ASP A 242 -23.30 13.90 -17.73
C ASP A 242 -22.02 13.78 -16.87
N ASN A 243 -22.13 13.30 -15.61
CA ASN A 243 -21.00 12.97 -14.72
C ASN A 243 -20.52 11.50 -14.87
N GLY A 244 -21.03 10.74 -15.83
CA GLY A 244 -20.58 9.37 -16.13
C GLY A 244 -19.28 9.35 -16.94
N VAL A 245 -18.29 8.57 -16.49
CA VAL A 245 -16.95 8.51 -17.12
C VAL A 245 -16.95 7.66 -18.41
N LEU A 246 -17.88 6.72 -18.58
CA LEU A 246 -17.96 5.88 -19.77
C LEU A 246 -18.73 6.59 -20.89
N ALA A 247 -17.99 7.18 -21.85
CA ALA A 247 -18.55 7.99 -22.93
C ALA A 247 -19.72 7.30 -23.68
N GLY A 248 -20.88 7.96 -23.69
CA GLY A 248 -22.10 7.48 -24.35
C GLY A 248 -22.88 6.40 -23.58
N ALA A 249 -22.42 5.96 -22.41
CA ALA A 249 -23.11 4.97 -21.58
C ALA A 249 -23.70 5.61 -20.31
N ILE A 250 -24.96 5.31 -20.03
CA ILE A 250 -25.68 5.75 -18.82
C ILE A 250 -25.69 4.62 -17.80
N CYS A 251 -25.32 4.92 -16.55
CA CYS A 251 -25.39 3.99 -15.43
C CYS A 251 -26.79 4.00 -14.81
N GLU A 252 -27.50 2.87 -14.86
CA GLU A 252 -28.88 2.75 -14.38
C GLU A 252 -28.99 1.88 -13.11
N PRO A 253 -30.13 1.91 -12.39
CA PRO A 253 -30.41 0.95 -11.32
C PRO A 253 -30.33 -0.52 -11.78
N GLN A 254 -30.55 -0.77 -13.08
CA GLN A 254 -30.41 -2.09 -13.69
C GLN A 254 -28.94 -2.58 -13.68
N ASP A 255 -27.93 -1.71 -13.72
CA ASP A 255 -26.52 -2.12 -13.68
C ASP A 255 -26.08 -2.54 -12.29
N ILE A 256 -26.58 -1.87 -11.25
CA ILE A 256 -26.38 -2.29 -9.87
C ILE A 256 -27.08 -3.64 -9.63
N ALA A 257 -28.26 -3.84 -10.22
CA ALA A 257 -28.94 -5.14 -10.21
C ALA A 257 -28.18 -6.23 -11.02
N ASN A 258 -27.47 -5.88 -12.09
CA ASN A 258 -26.57 -6.78 -12.82
C ASN A 258 -25.38 -7.22 -11.94
N ALA A 259 -24.74 -6.27 -11.25
CA ALA A 259 -23.64 -6.55 -10.32
C ALA A 259 -24.10 -7.38 -9.12
N ALA A 260 -25.25 -7.05 -8.52
CA ALA A 260 -25.85 -7.81 -7.42
C ALA A 260 -26.22 -9.25 -7.84
N LEU A 261 -26.69 -9.43 -9.08
CA LEU A 261 -26.99 -10.75 -9.65
C LEU A 261 -25.71 -11.60 -9.76
N TYR A 262 -24.65 -11.05 -10.37
CA TYR A 262 -23.36 -11.73 -10.47
C TYR A 262 -22.82 -12.12 -9.09
N LEU A 263 -22.74 -11.16 -8.14
CA LEU A 263 -22.20 -11.42 -6.80
C LEU A 263 -23.06 -12.40 -5.98
N SER A 264 -24.37 -12.51 -6.23
CA SER A 264 -25.26 -13.48 -5.57
C SER A 264 -25.28 -14.88 -6.22
N SER A 265 -24.89 -14.95 -7.50
CA SER A 265 -24.83 -16.19 -8.27
C SER A 265 -23.63 -17.07 -7.89
N ASP A 266 -23.59 -18.28 -8.45
CA ASP A 266 -22.47 -19.20 -8.26
C ASP A 266 -21.29 -18.86 -9.19
N ASP A 267 -21.46 -17.94 -10.14
CA ASP A 267 -20.38 -17.38 -10.97
C ASP A 267 -19.30 -16.66 -10.12
N ALA A 268 -19.67 -16.21 -8.92
CA ALA A 268 -18.79 -15.56 -7.95
C ALA A 268 -18.13 -16.55 -6.97
N LYS A 269 -18.22 -17.87 -7.19
CA LYS A 269 -17.78 -18.92 -6.24
C LYS A 269 -16.28 -19.01 -6.00
N TYR A 270 -15.45 -18.73 -7.01
CA TYR A 270 -13.97 -18.91 -6.93
C TYR A 270 -13.19 -17.61 -6.67
N LYS A 271 -13.87 -16.51 -6.31
CA LYS A 271 -13.15 -15.37 -5.72
C LYS A 271 -12.69 -15.75 -4.32
N HIS A 272 -11.38 -15.72 -4.08
CA HIS A 272 -10.78 -15.93 -2.76
C HIS A 272 -11.37 -14.96 -1.72
N PRO A 273 -11.36 -15.29 -0.41
CA PRO A 273 -11.88 -14.42 0.65
C PRO A 273 -11.10 -13.10 0.86
N HIS A 274 -10.08 -12.82 0.05
CA HIS A 274 -9.43 -11.51 0.00
C HIS A 274 -10.32 -10.48 -0.74
N TRP A 275 -11.07 -9.72 0.05
CA TRP A 275 -11.54 -8.35 -0.21
C TRP A 275 -12.07 -8.02 -1.62
N SER A 276 -13.21 -8.58 -2.05
CA SER A 276 -13.90 -8.07 -3.24
C SER A 276 -14.64 -6.74 -2.96
N LEU A 277 -14.02 -5.61 -3.31
CA LEU A 277 -14.62 -4.27 -3.29
C LEU A 277 -15.16 -3.89 -4.69
N ALA A 278 -16.47 -4.04 -4.93
CA ALA A 278 -17.06 -3.69 -6.23
C ALA A 278 -17.39 -2.19 -6.31
N ALA A 279 -16.38 -1.37 -6.64
CA ALA A 279 -16.49 0.08 -6.77
C ALA A 279 -16.90 0.52 -8.18
N ILE A 280 -18.22 0.68 -8.39
CA ILE A 280 -18.80 1.03 -9.69
C ILE A 280 -18.73 2.56 -9.89
N LYS A 281 -17.51 3.05 -10.19
CA LYS A 281 -17.31 4.35 -10.88
C LYS A 281 -17.87 4.21 -12.30
N SER A 282 -19.17 4.49 -12.50
CA SER A 282 -19.86 4.51 -13.81
C SER A 282 -19.35 3.44 -14.81
N ALA A 283 -19.51 2.17 -14.44
CA ALA A 283 -18.89 0.98 -15.08
C ALA A 283 -17.38 0.78 -14.80
N LEU A 284 -17.03 0.55 -13.53
CA LEU A 284 -15.81 -0.18 -13.15
C LEU A 284 -16.20 -1.48 -12.43
N ILE A 285 -16.14 -2.61 -13.15
CA ILE A 285 -16.20 -3.96 -12.57
C ILE A 285 -14.78 -4.54 -12.62
N THR A 286 -13.95 -4.18 -11.65
CA THR A 286 -12.62 -4.77 -11.48
C THR A 286 -12.77 -6.25 -11.10
N THR A 287 -12.72 -7.08 -12.14
CA THR A 287 -12.56 -8.53 -12.04
C THR A 287 -11.11 -8.87 -12.34
N SER A 288 -10.27 -8.85 -11.30
CA SER A 288 -8.99 -9.54 -11.35
C SER A 288 -9.26 -11.05 -11.43
N THR A 289 -9.22 -11.58 -12.64
CA THR A 289 -9.13 -13.02 -12.90
C THR A 289 -8.09 -13.26 -13.98
N THR A 290 -6.95 -13.84 -13.57
CA THR A 290 -6.05 -14.51 -14.48
C THR A 290 -6.83 -15.57 -15.26
N LEU A 291 -6.80 -15.49 -16.58
CA LEU A 291 -7.32 -16.55 -17.44
C LEU A 291 -6.28 -17.68 -17.49
N ASP A 292 -6.50 -18.72 -16.69
CA ASP A 292 -6.05 -20.06 -17.04
C ASP A 292 -7.11 -20.71 -17.96
N ARG A 293 -6.67 -21.31 -19.07
CA ARG A 293 -7.51 -21.57 -20.25
C ARG A 293 -7.55 -23.04 -20.61
N ALA A 294 -8.61 -23.72 -20.19
CA ALA A 294 -8.94 -25.04 -20.73
C ALA A 294 -9.17 -24.95 -22.26
N GLU A 295 -8.41 -25.72 -23.03
CA GLU A 295 -8.46 -25.70 -24.49
C GLU A 295 -9.77 -26.29 -25.05
N ARG A 296 -10.33 -25.67 -26.11
CA ARG A 296 -10.22 -26.18 -27.50
C ARG A 296 -10.91 -25.24 -28.52
N PRO A 297 -10.58 -25.35 -29.83
CA PRO A 297 -10.84 -24.29 -30.80
C PRO A 297 -12.12 -24.47 -31.61
N LEU A 298 -12.65 -23.36 -32.16
CA LEU A 298 -13.38 -23.39 -33.43
C LEU A 298 -13.28 -22.04 -34.18
N LYS A 299 -12.72 -22.16 -35.39
CA LYS A 299 -12.73 -21.29 -36.59
C LYS A 299 -13.47 -19.95 -36.54
N ALA A 300 -12.79 -18.91 -37.02
CA ALA A 300 -13.42 -17.67 -37.48
C ALA A 300 -14.30 -17.90 -38.73
N GLN A 301 -15.34 -17.07 -38.89
CA GLN A 301 -15.99 -16.79 -40.16
C GLN A 301 -16.12 -15.26 -40.31
N GLN A 302 -15.81 -14.76 -41.50
CA GLN A 302 -15.99 -13.36 -41.86
C GLN A 302 -17.46 -13.06 -42.11
N TYR A 303 -17.93 -11.87 -41.73
CA TYR A 303 -19.02 -11.20 -42.42
C TYR A 303 -18.66 -9.73 -42.65
N SER A 304 -19.03 -9.23 -43.82
CA SER A 304 -18.67 -7.91 -44.32
C SER A 304 -19.90 -7.25 -44.92
N GLU A 305 -20.29 -6.08 -44.40
CA GLU A 305 -21.18 -5.09 -45.02
C GLU A 305 -20.91 -3.79 -44.24
N SER A 306 -20.38 -2.69 -44.78
CA SER A 306 -20.74 -1.91 -45.98
C SER A 306 -22.09 -1.17 -45.84
N GLY A 307 -22.04 0.03 -45.26
CA GLY A 307 -23.21 0.91 -45.14
C GLY A 307 -22.78 2.39 -45.07
N THR A 308 -22.82 3.08 -46.22
CA THR A 308 -22.47 4.51 -46.34
C THR A 308 -23.69 5.40 -46.17
N ALA A 309 -23.58 6.45 -45.35
CA ALA A 309 -24.48 7.60 -45.34
C ALA A 309 -23.68 8.88 -45.04
N SER A 310 -24.07 10.02 -45.60
CA SER A 310 -23.23 11.21 -45.68
C SER A 310 -23.99 12.50 -45.37
N LEU A 311 -23.30 13.44 -44.71
CA LEU A 311 -23.52 14.91 -44.71
C LEU A 311 -24.87 15.47 -44.18
N VAL A 312 -24.77 16.39 -43.22
CA VAL A 312 -25.13 17.82 -43.40
C VAL A 312 -24.41 18.64 -42.30
N HIS A 313 -23.92 19.84 -42.65
CA HIS A 313 -23.35 20.79 -41.68
C HIS A 313 -24.43 21.61 -40.97
N ALA A 314 -24.28 21.85 -39.66
CA ALA A 314 -24.88 22.99 -38.97
C ALA A 314 -24.09 23.40 -37.71
N THR A 315 -23.53 24.61 -37.75
CA THR A 315 -23.04 25.42 -36.60
C THR A 315 -23.53 26.86 -36.84
N PRO A 316 -23.51 27.80 -35.87
CA PRO A 316 -23.04 27.70 -34.48
C PRO A 316 -24.12 28.11 -33.44
N PHE A 317 -23.81 27.99 -32.14
CA PHE A 317 -23.72 29.12 -31.19
C PHE A 317 -23.23 28.66 -29.80
N ASP A 318 -22.62 29.57 -29.04
CA ASP A 318 -21.88 29.28 -27.80
C ASP A 318 -22.76 28.90 -26.61
N PHE A 319 -22.24 28.01 -25.75
CA PHE A 319 -22.70 27.84 -24.37
C PHE A 319 -21.58 27.33 -23.44
N ASP A 320 -20.44 28.02 -23.44
CA ASP A 320 -19.25 27.64 -22.66
C ASP A 320 -18.88 28.69 -21.60
N ALA A 321 -19.45 28.55 -20.38
CA ALA A 321 -19.05 29.26 -19.14
C ALA A 321 -19.85 28.84 -17.87
N ALA A 322 -20.04 27.53 -17.58
CA ALA A 322 -20.86 27.13 -16.41
C ALA A 322 -20.53 25.78 -15.72
N ALA A 323 -19.31 25.24 -15.80
CA ALA A 323 -18.99 23.93 -15.19
C ALA A 323 -17.67 23.82 -14.39
N ASN A 324 -16.81 24.85 -14.38
CA ASN A 324 -15.50 24.83 -13.70
C ASN A 324 -15.37 25.94 -12.64
N CYS A 325 -15.72 25.66 -11.38
CA CYS A 325 -15.28 26.45 -10.21
C CYS A 325 -15.71 25.84 -8.85
N TRP A 326 -14.91 24.93 -8.26
CA TRP A 326 -14.98 24.60 -6.80
C TRP A 326 -13.67 24.03 -6.24
N PHE A 327 -12.51 24.54 -6.68
CA PHE A 327 -11.25 24.49 -5.90
C PHE A 327 -10.39 25.71 -6.24
N SER A 328 -9.72 26.29 -5.22
CA SER A 328 -9.11 27.64 -5.25
C SER A 328 -10.16 28.78 -5.36
N VAL A 329 -10.08 29.94 -4.68
CA VAL A 329 -9.04 30.53 -3.82
C VAL A 329 -9.66 31.21 -2.58
N LEU A 330 -9.01 31.11 -1.43
CA LEU A 330 -8.95 32.13 -0.37
C LEU A 330 -7.46 32.30 -0.03
N THR A 331 -6.81 33.47 -0.03
CA THR A 331 -7.18 34.91 -0.11
C THR A 331 -6.01 35.68 -0.76
N SER A 332 -6.09 36.90 -1.31
CA SER A 332 -7.17 37.86 -1.60
C SER A 332 -6.61 38.99 -2.49
N SER A 333 -7.44 39.60 -3.34
CA SER A 333 -7.03 40.70 -4.23
C SER A 333 -7.12 42.10 -3.60
N THR A 334 -6.10 42.94 -3.81
CA THR A 334 -6.25 44.41 -3.87
C THR A 334 -5.36 44.95 -4.99
N GLY A 335 -5.96 45.50 -6.06
CA GLY A 335 -5.22 46.05 -7.20
C GLY A 335 -5.42 47.56 -7.35
N SER A 336 -4.36 48.29 -7.72
CA SER A 336 -4.43 49.71 -8.10
C SER A 336 -3.46 50.02 -9.24
N THR A 337 -3.97 49.92 -10.46
CA THR A 337 -3.62 50.65 -11.70
C THR A 337 -2.28 51.41 -11.85
N SER A 338 -1.67 51.21 -13.02
CA SER A 338 -1.01 52.25 -13.88
C SER A 338 0.49 52.58 -13.73
N ARG A 339 1.27 51.99 -14.66
CA ARG A 339 2.32 52.61 -15.53
C ARG A 339 3.79 52.75 -15.09
N TYR A 340 4.65 52.44 -16.07
CA TYR A 340 6.04 52.85 -16.33
C TYR A 340 7.21 52.52 -15.35
N SER A 341 7.98 51.50 -15.75
CA SER A 341 9.38 51.59 -16.23
C SER A 341 10.56 51.93 -15.29
N LEU A 342 11.73 51.37 -15.68
CA LEU A 342 13.12 51.77 -15.38
C LEU A 342 13.74 51.53 -13.97
N THR A 343 14.56 50.47 -13.92
CA THR A 343 15.95 50.43 -13.40
C THR A 343 16.32 50.76 -11.93
N SER A 344 16.79 49.70 -11.26
CA SER A 344 18.14 49.61 -10.62
C SER A 344 18.36 49.87 -9.11
N GLN A 345 19.34 49.10 -8.59
CA GLN A 345 20.24 49.35 -7.45
C GLN A 345 19.72 49.51 -5.99
N ARG A 346 19.94 48.41 -5.22
CA ARG A 346 20.92 48.30 -4.10
C ARG A 346 20.78 49.19 -2.83
N LEU A 347 20.82 48.48 -1.66
CA LEU A 347 21.38 48.84 -0.31
C LEU A 347 20.41 49.00 0.90
N PHE A 348 20.61 48.09 1.88
CA PHE A 348 20.64 48.25 3.35
C PHE A 348 19.57 49.03 4.16
N SER A 349 18.93 48.26 5.07
CA SER A 349 19.01 48.38 6.56
C SER A 349 17.84 48.93 7.43
N THR A 350 17.54 48.12 8.46
CA THR A 350 17.22 48.47 9.87
C THR A 350 15.95 49.25 10.28
N SER A 351 14.96 48.47 10.76
CA SER A 351 14.54 48.41 12.19
C SER A 351 13.24 49.10 12.68
N ARG A 352 12.77 48.55 13.82
CA ARG A 352 11.83 49.05 14.86
C ARG A 352 10.31 49.02 14.59
N ARG A 353 9.63 48.29 15.49
CA ARG A 353 8.20 48.42 15.83
C ARG A 353 7.96 49.75 16.57
N PRO A 354 6.69 50.20 16.70
CA PRO A 354 6.09 50.16 18.05
C PRO A 354 4.62 49.68 18.09
N THR A 355 4.06 49.60 19.29
CA THR A 355 2.69 49.19 19.66
C THR A 355 1.81 50.39 20.04
N TYR A 356 0.47 50.26 20.00
CA TYR A 356 -0.45 50.37 21.19
C TYR A 356 -1.95 50.61 20.85
N PHE A 357 -2.79 49.75 21.43
CA PHE A 357 -4.12 49.96 22.05
C PHE A 357 -5.11 51.09 21.61
N LEU A 358 -6.27 50.64 21.11
CA LEU A 358 -7.62 50.76 21.72
C LEU A 358 -8.24 52.14 22.08
N THR A 359 -9.42 52.45 21.49
CA THR A 359 -10.58 53.05 22.21
C THR A 359 -11.90 52.94 21.43
N SER A 360 -13.04 53.15 22.11
CA SER A 360 -14.43 52.99 21.63
C SER A 360 -15.29 54.25 21.86
N ILE A 361 -16.45 54.43 21.20
CA ILE A 361 -17.63 55.18 21.77
C ILE A 361 -18.94 55.00 20.95
N VAL A 362 -20.10 55.36 21.53
CA VAL A 362 -21.49 55.00 21.13
C VAL A 362 -22.47 56.21 21.11
N LYS A 363 -23.57 56.13 20.31
CA LYS A 363 -24.93 56.76 20.42
C LYS A 363 -25.90 56.01 19.46
N SER A 364 -27.25 55.85 19.57
CA SER A 364 -28.41 56.45 20.30
C SER A 364 -29.03 57.72 19.66
N SER A 365 -30.34 57.90 19.39
CA SER A 365 -31.61 57.16 19.69
C SER A 365 -32.72 57.56 18.65
N LYS A 366 -34.09 57.50 18.77
CA LYS A 366 -35.08 57.40 19.88
C LYS A 366 -36.56 57.18 19.36
N ASP A 367 -37.49 56.78 20.27
CA ASP A 367 -38.96 57.03 20.47
C ASP A 367 -39.93 57.54 19.35
N PRO A 368 -41.28 57.29 19.37
CA PRO A 368 -42.14 57.07 20.57
C PRO A 368 -43.38 56.10 20.55
N ILE A 369 -43.66 55.50 21.72
CA ILE A 369 -44.97 55.35 22.46
C ILE A 369 -46.26 54.81 21.76
N GLN A 370 -46.80 53.67 22.26
CA GLN A 370 -48.18 53.58 22.86
C GLN A 370 -48.41 52.33 23.74
N ASN A 371 -49.60 52.20 24.36
CA ASN A 371 -49.91 51.37 25.55
C ASN A 371 -50.82 50.15 25.30
N GLN A 372 -50.60 49.04 26.03
CA GLN A 372 -51.62 48.38 26.89
C GLN A 372 -51.03 47.23 27.78
N ASN A 373 -51.73 46.85 28.86
CA ASN A 373 -51.27 45.93 29.93
C ASN A 373 -52.49 45.51 30.80
N PRO A 374 -52.63 44.27 31.35
CA PRO A 374 -52.21 44.05 32.75
C PRO A 374 -51.85 42.60 33.21
N LYS A 375 -50.76 42.46 34.00
CA LYS A 375 -50.63 41.77 35.34
C LYS A 375 -51.24 40.35 35.52
N LYS A 376 -50.55 39.35 36.10
CA LYS A 376 -50.04 39.23 37.51
C LYS A 376 -49.03 38.06 37.63
N LYS A 377 -47.78 38.25 38.09
CA LYS A 377 -47.20 38.18 39.48
C LYS A 377 -46.77 36.79 40.01
N LEU A 378 -45.47 36.65 40.32
CA LEU A 378 -44.86 35.67 41.25
C LEU A 378 -45.00 36.11 42.74
N PRO A 379 -44.70 35.24 43.73
CA PRO A 379 -43.38 35.23 44.43
C PRO A 379 -42.85 33.78 44.67
N ARG A 380 -41.57 33.42 44.87
CA ARG A 380 -40.32 34.06 45.39
C ARG A 380 -40.18 34.13 46.93
N LYS A 381 -39.47 33.17 47.56
CA LYS A 381 -38.49 33.38 48.66
C LYS A 381 -37.74 32.11 49.13
N THR A 382 -36.56 32.33 49.74
CA THR A 382 -35.60 31.40 50.41
C THR A 382 -35.01 32.16 51.63
N PRO A 383 -34.10 31.61 52.47
CA PRO A 383 -33.74 30.21 52.83
C PRO A 383 -33.77 29.95 54.37
N GLY A 384 -33.35 28.75 54.84
CA GLY A 384 -33.12 28.41 56.27
C GLY A 384 -32.21 27.18 56.46
N LYS A 385 -31.67 26.96 57.69
CA LYS A 385 -30.73 25.87 58.06
C LYS A 385 -31.02 25.32 59.48
N PHE A 386 -30.38 24.18 59.82
CA PHE A 386 -30.33 23.46 61.14
C PHE A 386 -31.60 22.64 61.50
N SER A 387 -31.54 21.50 62.21
CA SER A 387 -30.46 20.50 62.45
C SER A 387 -30.99 19.20 63.15
N THR A 388 -30.12 18.18 63.27
CA THR A 388 -30.06 17.11 64.32
C THR A 388 -31.20 16.09 64.51
N GLU A 389 -30.89 14.82 64.15
CA GLU A 389 -31.02 13.54 64.91
C GLU A 389 -32.34 13.09 65.59
N SER A 390 -32.78 11.84 65.32
CA SER A 390 -32.82 10.70 66.29
C SER A 390 -33.94 9.65 66.05
N GLU A 391 -33.55 8.36 66.17
CA GLU A 391 -34.35 7.15 66.55
C GLU A 391 -35.51 6.60 65.66
N ALA A 392 -36.02 5.41 66.06
CA ALA A 392 -36.66 4.38 65.20
C ALA A 392 -37.78 3.58 65.93
N ILE A 393 -38.33 2.50 65.30
CA ILE A 393 -39.18 1.35 65.79
C ILE A 393 -40.40 1.09 64.87
N THR A 394 -40.98 -0.11 64.60
CA THR A 394 -40.56 -1.56 64.57
C THR A 394 -41.68 -2.46 63.98
N GLN A 395 -41.34 -3.41 63.07
CA GLN A 395 -42.01 -4.70 62.67
C GLN A 395 -43.54 -4.86 62.39
N LYS A 396 -43.85 -5.77 61.43
CA LYS A 396 -44.53 -7.07 61.72
C LYS A 396 -44.41 -8.14 60.59
N PHE A 397 -44.62 -9.41 60.99
CA PHE A 397 -44.53 -10.70 60.25
C PHE A 397 -45.94 -11.17 59.73
N PRO A 398 -46.19 -12.38 59.10
CA PRO A 398 -45.40 -13.63 58.94
C PRO A 398 -45.33 -14.20 57.48
N GLY A 399 -44.82 -15.40 57.12
CA GLY A 399 -44.48 -16.61 57.92
C GLY A 399 -43.63 -17.72 57.25
N ARG A 400 -43.83 -18.98 57.67
CA ARG A 400 -42.97 -20.20 57.50
C ARG A 400 -43.13 -20.91 56.11
N SER A 401 -42.40 -21.97 55.69
CA SER A 401 -41.77 -23.07 56.46
C SER A 401 -40.76 -23.99 55.72
N ARG A 402 -39.77 -24.53 56.46
CA ARG A 402 -39.13 -25.88 56.39
C ARG A 402 -38.29 -26.29 55.15
N ASP A 403 -36.98 -26.59 55.29
CA ASP A 403 -36.26 -27.82 55.79
C ASP A 403 -35.78 -28.65 54.54
N GLU A 404 -34.73 -29.50 54.49
CA GLU A 404 -33.77 -30.08 55.46
C GLU A 404 -32.39 -30.42 54.77
N SER A 405 -31.57 -31.35 55.31
CA SER A 405 -30.25 -31.86 54.77
C SER A 405 -29.92 -33.24 55.43
N PRO A 406 -28.75 -33.95 55.30
CA PRO A 406 -27.47 -33.71 54.60
C PRO A 406 -26.86 -35.00 53.91
N LEU A 407 -25.52 -35.21 54.00
CA LEU A 407 -24.65 -36.40 53.72
C LEU A 407 -23.97 -36.50 52.32
N SER A 408 -22.79 -37.17 52.16
CA SER A 408 -21.50 -37.17 52.90
C SER A 408 -20.38 -37.94 52.12
N ASN A 409 -19.13 -37.87 52.62
CA ASN A 409 -17.91 -38.66 52.27
C ASN A 409 -17.04 -38.06 51.12
N ALA A 410 -15.71 -37.84 51.21
CA ALA A 410 -14.59 -38.40 52.01
C ALA A 410 -14.09 -39.78 51.58
N ASP A 411 -12.79 -40.16 51.70
CA ASP A 411 -11.58 -39.45 52.20
C ASP A 411 -10.57 -39.29 50.99
N ASP A 412 -9.23 -39.26 51.01
CA ASP A 412 -8.22 -39.48 52.05
C ASP A 412 -6.90 -38.66 51.88
N ARG A 413 -6.10 -38.68 52.96
CA ARG A 413 -4.69 -38.32 53.27
C ARG A 413 -3.65 -38.33 52.11
N SER A 414 -2.55 -37.57 52.21
CA SER A 414 -1.64 -37.51 53.38
C SER A 414 -0.77 -36.24 53.51
N SER A 415 0.05 -36.14 54.57
CA SER A 415 0.80 -34.91 54.93
C SER A 415 2.05 -35.12 55.81
N ARG A 416 3.04 -34.21 55.71
CA ARG A 416 4.16 -33.92 56.65
C ARG A 416 4.64 -32.46 56.41
N LYS A 417 4.46 -31.51 57.35
CA LYS A 417 5.33 -31.15 58.51
C LYS A 417 6.72 -30.60 58.09
N LYS A 418 6.96 -29.28 58.19
CA LYS A 418 7.47 -28.47 59.35
C LYS A 418 9.02 -28.40 59.42
N ALA A 419 9.70 -27.33 59.86
CA ALA A 419 9.33 -25.91 60.13
C ALA A 419 10.57 -25.02 60.49
N GLY A 420 10.42 -23.69 60.39
CA GLY A 420 11.29 -22.63 60.98
C GLY A 420 11.04 -21.27 60.29
N ARG A 421 10.39 -20.27 60.91
CA ARG A 421 10.88 -19.21 61.85
C ARG A 421 12.03 -18.35 61.30
N SER A 422 12.02 -17.02 61.39
CA SER A 422 11.36 -16.08 62.35
C SER A 422 10.85 -14.77 61.67
N GLN A 423 9.64 -14.27 61.99
CA GLN A 423 9.35 -13.05 62.80
C GLN A 423 10.08 -11.75 62.36
N SER A 424 9.41 -10.73 61.79
CA SER A 424 8.56 -9.66 62.41
C SER A 424 9.37 -8.57 63.15
N THR A 425 9.09 -7.25 63.06
CA THR A 425 7.79 -6.58 63.36
C THR A 425 7.57 -5.21 62.66
N SER A 426 6.33 -4.70 62.72
CA SER A 426 5.85 -3.40 62.21
C SER A 426 5.53 -2.35 63.30
N LEU A 427 5.60 -1.05 62.99
CA LEU A 427 4.87 0.12 63.58
C LEU A 427 5.03 1.31 62.58
N ARG A 428 4.08 2.21 62.24
CA ARG A 428 3.19 3.14 63.01
C ARG A 428 3.97 4.20 63.83
N SER A 429 3.63 5.50 63.86
CA SER A 429 2.68 6.32 63.07
C SER A 429 2.84 7.85 63.33
N SER A 430 2.29 8.68 62.44
CA SER A 430 1.64 10.00 62.71
C SER A 430 2.41 11.20 63.34
N GLY A 431 2.98 12.07 62.49
CA GLY A 431 2.63 13.51 62.33
C GLY A 431 3.09 14.60 63.34
N VAL A 432 3.32 15.84 62.83
CA VAL A 432 2.93 17.17 63.42
C VAL A 432 3.42 18.40 62.58
N GLN A 433 2.53 19.40 62.42
CA GLN A 433 2.69 20.84 62.11
C GLN A 433 3.70 21.45 61.07
N ARG A 434 3.12 21.94 59.96
CA ARG A 434 3.08 23.35 59.46
C ARG A 434 4.33 24.29 59.43
N LYS A 435 4.48 24.92 58.24
CA LYS A 435 4.99 26.29 57.91
C LYS A 435 6.49 26.60 58.07
N GLY A 436 7.12 27.00 56.96
CA GLY A 436 8.39 27.75 56.93
C GLY A 436 8.83 28.06 55.49
N ASN A 437 9.00 29.32 55.11
CA ASN A 437 9.29 29.76 53.74
C ASN A 437 10.81 30.02 53.53
N LYS A 438 11.27 29.94 52.26
CA LYS A 438 12.62 30.28 51.73
C LYS A 438 13.77 29.26 51.90
N GLY A 439 14.16 28.64 50.78
CA GLY A 439 15.36 29.07 50.02
C GLY A 439 16.72 28.38 50.24
N VAL A 440 17.34 28.03 49.10
CA VAL A 440 18.80 27.97 48.82
C VAL A 440 19.63 26.77 49.34
N LEU A 441 20.00 25.92 48.38
CA LEU A 441 21.29 25.25 48.15
C LEU A 441 22.02 24.45 49.26
N PHE A 442 22.05 23.12 49.06
CA PHE A 442 23.12 22.15 49.33
C PHE A 442 22.96 21.10 48.20
N ASP A 443 23.96 20.64 47.44
CA ASP A 443 25.38 20.26 47.69
C ASP A 443 25.57 18.98 48.53
N SER A 444 26.51 18.19 48.03
CA SER A 444 26.82 16.77 48.21
C SER A 444 27.00 16.24 49.64
N LYS A 445 26.53 15.00 49.88
CA LYS A 445 27.40 13.80 49.78
C LYS A 445 26.67 12.46 49.95
N ASP A 446 26.82 11.63 48.91
CA ASP A 446 27.16 10.21 48.90
C ASP A 446 26.72 9.29 50.06
N GLN A 447 25.93 8.27 49.70
CA GLN A 447 26.31 6.89 49.99
C GLN A 447 26.03 6.01 48.77
N GLN A 448 27.06 5.26 48.34
CA GLN A 448 27.06 4.56 47.06
C GLN A 448 26.40 3.17 47.17
N VAL A 449 25.79 2.73 46.07
CA VAL A 449 25.58 1.32 45.75
C VAL A 449 26.29 1.09 44.41
N GLU A 450 27.23 0.16 44.36
CA GLU A 450 28.13 -0.01 43.22
C GLU A 450 27.39 -0.52 41.98
N THR A 451 27.36 0.31 40.94
CA THR A 451 27.00 -0.08 39.57
C THR A 451 28.27 -0.10 38.72
N GLY A 452 28.58 -1.25 38.11
CA GLY A 452 29.81 -1.45 37.36
C GLY A 452 29.91 -0.58 36.12
N HIS A 453 30.82 0.39 36.15
CA HIS A 453 31.37 1.19 35.05
C HIS A 453 30.58 1.27 33.73
N LEU A 454 29.73 2.30 33.65
CA LEU A 454 29.41 3.01 32.40
C LEU A 454 29.72 4.52 32.57
N GLN A 455 30.88 4.81 33.16
CA GLN A 455 31.35 6.18 33.46
C GLN A 455 32.02 6.89 32.27
N ASP A 456 32.34 6.15 31.20
CA ASP A 456 33.13 6.66 30.08
C ASP A 456 32.32 7.56 29.14
N ALA A 457 32.21 8.83 29.53
CA ALA A 457 31.66 9.88 28.67
C ALA A 457 32.48 10.14 27.39
N ALA A 458 33.60 9.43 27.19
CA ALA A 458 34.53 9.56 26.06
C ALA A 458 33.95 9.03 24.73
N PHE A 459 33.49 7.78 24.68
CA PHE A 459 32.98 7.18 23.43
C PHE A 459 31.74 7.92 22.88
N LEU A 460 30.94 8.52 23.77
CA LEU A 460 29.81 9.39 23.42
C LEU A 460 30.23 10.69 22.70
N ASN A 461 31.50 11.09 22.74
CA ASN A 461 32.01 12.27 22.03
C ASN A 461 32.43 11.96 20.59
N ALA A 462 32.66 10.69 20.27
CA ALA A 462 32.93 10.21 18.91
C ALA A 462 31.65 10.17 18.04
N VAL A 463 30.47 10.21 18.67
CA VAL A 463 29.17 10.28 18.00
C VAL A 463 28.79 11.75 17.76
N VAL A 464 28.32 12.06 16.56
CA VAL A 464 27.97 13.41 16.12
C VAL A 464 26.60 13.43 15.43
N LYS A 465 25.91 14.56 15.51
CA LYS A 465 24.60 14.75 14.88
C LYS A 465 24.78 15.23 13.43
N VAL A 466 24.16 14.55 12.48
CA VAL A 466 24.10 14.94 11.07
C VAL A 466 22.90 15.86 10.84
N TYR A 467 23.07 16.88 10.01
CA TYR A 467 22.00 17.69 9.41
C TYR A 467 22.22 17.71 7.90
N CYS A 468 21.36 17.02 7.15
CA CYS A 468 21.39 17.03 5.69
C CYS A 468 20.29 17.96 5.14
N THR A 469 20.63 18.69 4.07
CA THR A 469 19.65 19.37 3.21
C THR A 469 19.52 18.55 1.92
N HIS A 470 18.33 18.00 1.67
CA HIS A 470 18.04 17.11 0.56
C HIS A 470 17.38 17.88 -0.60
N THR A 471 17.68 17.51 -1.85
CA THR A 471 17.00 18.06 -3.04
C THR A 471 16.97 16.97 -4.12
N ALA A 472 15.99 16.07 -4.00
CA ALA A 472 15.79 14.96 -4.94
C ALA A 472 15.42 15.47 -6.35
N PRO A 473 15.70 14.69 -7.41
CA PRO A 473 14.99 14.87 -8.67
C PRO A 473 13.49 14.66 -8.48
N ASP A 474 12.72 15.31 -9.34
CA ASP A 474 11.35 14.94 -9.66
C ASP A 474 11.48 13.92 -10.81
N TYR A 475 10.97 12.70 -10.66
CA TYR A 475 11.15 11.62 -11.63
C TYR A 475 10.11 11.68 -12.75
N SER A 476 8.89 12.16 -12.45
CA SER A 476 7.81 12.41 -13.41
C SER A 476 8.12 13.60 -14.35
N LEU A 477 8.79 14.63 -13.81
CA LEU A 477 9.23 15.85 -14.50
C LEU A 477 10.77 15.96 -14.42
N PRO A 478 11.54 15.09 -15.10
CA PRO A 478 12.98 14.85 -14.91
C PRO A 478 13.93 16.04 -15.17
N TRP A 479 13.41 17.17 -15.65
CA TRP A 479 14.09 18.46 -15.73
C TRP A 479 14.01 19.31 -14.44
N GLN A 480 13.17 18.92 -13.48
CA GLN A 480 12.93 19.62 -12.22
C GLN A 480 13.64 18.95 -11.04
N LYS A 481 13.48 19.55 -9.85
CA LYS A 481 13.86 18.97 -8.55
C LYS A 481 12.69 19.13 -7.60
N GLN A 482 12.44 18.10 -6.78
CA GLN A 482 11.44 18.15 -5.72
C GLN A 482 11.77 19.24 -4.69
N ARG A 483 10.77 19.62 -3.89
CA ARG A 483 10.91 20.66 -2.87
C ARG A 483 11.98 20.29 -1.83
N GLN A 484 12.99 21.14 -1.72
CA GLN A 484 14.06 21.01 -0.73
C GLN A 484 13.52 20.87 0.71
N TYR A 485 14.03 19.88 1.44
CA TYR A 485 13.76 19.64 2.86
C TYR A 485 15.06 19.40 3.64
N GLN A 486 14.94 19.29 4.97
CA GLN A 486 16.06 18.97 5.87
C GLN A 486 15.72 17.80 6.78
N SER A 487 16.68 16.92 7.01
CA SER A 487 16.60 15.82 7.98
C SER A 487 17.71 15.92 9.02
N THR A 488 17.63 15.07 10.04
CA THR A 488 18.75 14.84 10.97
C THR A 488 18.93 13.36 11.23
N GLY A 489 20.19 12.92 11.18
CA GLY A 489 20.62 11.56 11.52
C GLY A 489 21.80 11.58 12.48
N SER A 490 22.45 10.45 12.65
CA SER A 490 23.64 10.27 13.47
C SER A 490 24.84 9.81 12.63
N ALA A 491 26.05 10.07 13.11
CA ALA A 491 27.30 9.58 12.53
C ALA A 491 28.34 9.35 13.63
N PHE A 492 29.40 8.60 13.34
CA PHE A 492 30.49 8.40 14.29
C PHE A 492 31.89 8.38 13.64
N MET A 493 32.89 8.75 14.44
CA MET A 493 34.31 8.78 14.06
C MET A 493 34.90 7.37 14.02
N ILE A 494 35.53 6.99 12.92
CA ILE A 494 36.13 5.65 12.72
C ILE A 494 37.65 5.65 12.52
N GLY A 495 38.28 6.82 12.39
CA GLY A 495 39.71 6.98 12.09
C GLY A 495 39.94 7.95 10.94
N ASP A 496 41.19 8.27 10.62
CA ASP A 496 41.66 8.96 9.39
C ASP A 496 40.94 10.26 8.94
N GLY A 497 40.20 10.94 9.83
CA GLY A 497 39.34 12.06 9.44
C GLY A 497 38.06 11.64 8.69
N LYS A 498 37.67 10.37 8.82
CA LYS A 498 36.46 9.73 8.30
C LYS A 498 35.36 9.69 9.38
N LEU A 499 34.13 10.03 9.02
CA LEU A 499 32.92 9.65 9.74
C LEU A 499 32.16 8.58 8.97
N LEU A 500 31.42 7.73 9.67
CA LEU A 500 30.49 6.76 9.08
C LEU A 500 29.05 7.07 9.52
N THR A 501 28.10 6.87 8.61
CA THR A 501 26.65 7.11 8.78
C THR A 501 25.87 6.23 7.79
N ASN A 502 24.54 6.31 7.76
CA ASN A 502 23.72 5.65 6.74
C ASN A 502 23.73 6.40 5.40
N ALA A 503 23.45 5.70 4.29
CA ALA A 503 23.33 6.32 2.97
C ALA A 503 22.08 7.22 2.88
N HIS A 504 20.93 6.76 3.38
CA HIS A 504 19.68 7.54 3.39
C HIS A 504 19.82 8.88 4.14
N CYS A 505 20.63 8.91 5.21
CA CYS A 505 20.92 10.12 5.99
C CYS A 505 21.63 11.23 5.18
N VAL A 506 22.22 10.89 4.03
CA VAL A 506 22.87 11.81 3.08
C VAL A 506 22.48 11.51 1.63
N GLU A 507 21.25 11.07 1.41
CA GLU A 507 20.67 10.88 0.07
C GLU A 507 20.31 12.22 -0.58
N HIS A 508 20.48 12.33 -1.91
CA HIS A 508 20.27 13.57 -2.68
C HIS A 508 20.80 14.85 -1.99
N ASP A 509 22.02 14.78 -1.45
CA ASP A 509 22.57 15.80 -0.57
C ASP A 509 23.01 17.07 -1.31
N THR A 510 22.42 18.21 -0.93
CA THR A 510 22.83 19.55 -1.38
C THR A 510 23.79 20.21 -0.38
N GLN A 511 23.69 19.83 0.89
CA GLN A 511 24.63 20.25 1.95
C GLN A 511 24.54 19.33 3.17
N VAL A 512 25.64 18.67 3.52
CA VAL A 512 25.80 17.93 4.78
C VAL A 512 26.54 18.79 5.81
N LYS A 513 26.03 18.81 7.05
CA LYS A 513 26.70 19.42 8.22
C LYS A 513 26.68 18.44 9.39
N VAL A 514 27.66 18.54 10.28
CA VAL A 514 27.65 17.81 11.56
C VAL A 514 27.87 18.72 12.76
N LYS A 515 27.39 18.29 13.93
CA LYS A 515 27.57 18.95 15.24
C LYS A 515 28.13 17.94 16.25
N LYS A 516 29.22 18.28 16.95
CA LYS A 516 29.78 17.44 18.01
C LYS A 516 28.96 17.54 19.30
N ARG A 517 29.03 16.52 20.14
CA ARG A 517 28.50 16.58 21.51
C ARG A 517 29.17 17.72 22.29
N GLY A 518 28.37 18.63 22.85
CA GLY A 518 28.86 19.76 23.66
C GLY A 518 29.44 20.94 22.89
N ASP A 519 29.32 20.96 21.56
CA ASP A 519 29.82 22.02 20.68
C ASP A 519 28.65 22.58 19.85
N ASP A 520 28.39 23.89 19.91
CA ASP A 520 27.32 24.50 19.11
C ASP A 520 27.69 24.76 17.63
N THR A 521 28.96 24.55 17.27
CA THR A 521 29.46 24.72 15.91
C THR A 521 28.95 23.61 14.99
N LYS A 522 28.34 24.01 13.86
CA LYS A 522 27.98 23.09 12.76
C LYS A 522 29.06 23.15 11.69
N TYR A 523 29.84 22.09 11.57
CA TYR A 523 30.91 21.96 10.57
C TYR A 523 30.34 21.38 9.27
N VAL A 524 30.79 21.88 8.12
CA VAL A 524 30.42 21.31 6.81
C VAL A 524 31.17 19.98 6.63
N ALA A 525 30.44 18.98 6.15
CA ALA A 525 30.99 17.67 5.77
C ALA A 525 30.81 17.43 4.26
N LYS A 526 31.67 16.60 3.68
CA LYS A 526 31.59 16.14 2.29
C LYS A 526 31.44 14.63 2.26
N VAL A 527 30.49 14.13 1.47
CA VAL A 527 30.35 12.70 1.21
C VAL A 527 31.55 12.22 0.36
N LEU A 528 32.22 11.17 0.82
CA LEU A 528 33.33 10.51 0.11
C LEU A 528 32.85 9.30 -0.72
N ALA A 529 31.90 8.54 -0.18
CA ALA A 529 31.31 7.36 -0.81
C ALA A 529 29.92 7.08 -0.22
N LYS A 530 29.04 6.47 -1.02
CA LYS A 530 27.74 5.93 -0.61
C LYS A 530 27.60 4.52 -1.19
N GLY A 531 27.34 3.55 -0.32
CA GLY A 531 26.92 2.20 -0.68
C GLY A 531 25.45 2.08 -0.38
N VAL A 532 24.61 2.21 -1.42
CA VAL A 532 23.14 2.25 -1.27
C VAL A 532 22.61 0.86 -0.89
N GLU A 533 23.12 -0.18 -1.56
CA GLU A 533 22.83 -1.61 -1.29
C GLU A 533 22.96 -1.98 0.20
N CYS A 534 23.96 -1.44 0.89
CA CYS A 534 24.22 -1.69 2.31
C CYS A 534 23.83 -0.54 3.24
N ASP A 535 23.20 0.53 2.72
CA ASP A 535 22.86 1.75 3.45
C ASP A 535 24.02 2.33 4.30
N ILE A 536 25.22 2.48 3.72
CA ILE A 536 26.38 3.13 4.38
C ILE A 536 26.83 4.35 3.58
N ALA A 537 27.19 5.44 4.27
CA ALA A 537 27.95 6.54 3.70
C ALA A 537 29.17 6.91 4.54
N LEU A 538 30.24 7.31 3.84
CA LEU A 538 31.50 7.79 4.40
C LEU A 538 31.57 9.31 4.23
N LEU A 539 31.83 10.07 5.30
CA LEU A 539 31.96 11.52 5.27
C LEU A 539 33.37 11.99 5.67
N SER A 540 33.78 13.14 5.15
CA SER A 540 35.01 13.86 5.51
C SER A 540 34.72 15.29 5.95
N ILE A 541 35.58 15.85 6.82
CA ILE A 541 35.45 17.21 7.35
C ILE A 541 36.83 17.89 7.31
N GLU A 542 36.91 19.02 6.59
CA GLU A 542 38.17 19.76 6.37
C GLU A 542 38.63 20.55 7.61
N SER A 543 37.72 20.88 8.53
CA SER A 543 38.07 21.66 9.72
C SER A 543 38.88 20.85 10.73
N LYS A 544 40.12 21.26 10.95
CA LYS A 544 41.01 20.70 11.99
C LYS A 544 40.49 20.94 13.41
N GLU A 545 39.58 21.90 13.61
CA GLU A 545 38.95 22.17 14.91
C GLU A 545 37.89 21.12 15.26
N PHE A 546 37.21 20.55 14.26
CA PHE A 546 36.31 19.42 14.47
C PHE A 546 37.09 18.23 15.06
N TRP A 547 38.21 17.85 14.43
CA TRP A 547 39.06 16.72 14.82
C TRP A 547 39.94 16.95 16.05
N LYS A 548 39.97 18.16 16.62
CA LYS A 548 40.80 18.47 17.80
C LYS A 548 40.28 17.72 19.03
N GLY A 549 41.06 16.75 19.51
CA GLY A 549 40.68 15.88 20.63
C GLY A 549 39.66 14.81 20.25
N ALA A 550 39.58 14.44 18.97
CA ALA A 550 38.75 13.33 18.51
C ALA A 550 39.39 11.97 18.87
N GLU A 551 38.62 11.12 19.53
CA GLU A 551 38.97 9.72 19.82
C GLU A 551 38.05 8.82 18.99
N PRO A 552 38.53 8.18 17.91
CA PRO A 552 37.69 7.37 17.03
C PRO A 552 37.31 6.03 17.68
N LEU A 553 36.16 5.50 17.27
CA LEU A 553 35.65 4.20 17.75
C LEU A 553 36.36 3.05 17.07
N GLN A 554 36.67 2.00 17.83
CA GLN A 554 37.18 0.74 17.29
C GLN A 554 36.03 -0.16 16.85
N LEU A 555 36.14 -0.76 15.67
CA LEU A 555 35.17 -1.75 15.17
C LEU A 555 35.38 -3.09 15.88
N GLY A 556 34.34 -3.57 16.55
CA GLY A 556 34.29 -4.86 17.24
C GLY A 556 34.05 -6.03 16.28
N ARG A 557 34.06 -7.24 16.83
CA ARG A 557 33.66 -8.45 16.09
C ARG A 557 32.13 -8.57 16.05
N LEU A 558 31.63 -9.36 15.10
CA LEU A 558 30.23 -9.79 15.09
C LEU A 558 29.86 -10.39 16.46
N PRO A 559 28.75 -9.97 17.09
CA PRO A 559 28.32 -10.48 18.40
C PRO A 559 27.68 -11.87 18.28
N ARG A 560 27.26 -12.39 19.43
CA ARG A 560 26.41 -13.58 19.57
C ARG A 560 25.00 -13.20 20.02
N LEU A 561 24.07 -14.13 19.85
CA LEU A 561 22.74 -14.01 20.45
C LEU A 561 22.87 -13.82 21.98
N GLN A 562 22.03 -12.96 22.55
CA GLN A 562 22.05 -12.52 23.96
C GLN A 562 23.24 -11.65 24.39
N ASP A 563 24.22 -11.33 23.52
CA ASP A 563 25.21 -10.29 23.84
C ASP A 563 24.49 -8.95 24.03
N ALA A 564 24.86 -8.19 25.07
CA ALA A 564 24.26 -6.89 25.34
C ALA A 564 24.72 -5.83 24.33
N VAL A 565 23.77 -5.00 23.88
CA VAL A 565 23.97 -3.97 22.86
C VAL A 565 23.44 -2.62 23.33
N THR A 566 24.22 -1.57 23.09
CA THR A 566 23.86 -0.17 23.42
C THR A 566 23.93 0.68 22.16
N VAL A 567 22.79 1.13 21.64
CA VAL A 567 22.69 2.05 20.49
C VAL A 567 22.78 3.50 20.98
N VAL A 568 23.57 4.31 20.28
CA VAL A 568 23.77 5.72 20.61
C VAL A 568 23.52 6.59 19.38
N GLY A 569 22.74 7.67 19.54
CA GLY A 569 22.41 8.56 18.42
C GLY A 569 21.71 9.85 18.87
N TYR A 570 21.12 10.57 17.93
CA TYR A 570 20.44 11.85 18.14
C TYR A 570 19.00 11.79 17.62
N PRO A 571 17.99 11.72 18.51
CA PRO A 571 16.61 11.54 18.09
C PRO A 571 16.06 12.80 17.41
N LEU A 572 15.09 12.60 16.51
CA LEU A 572 14.43 13.67 15.76
C LEU A 572 13.96 14.81 16.68
N GLY A 573 14.30 16.05 16.32
CA GLY A 573 13.97 17.25 17.09
C GLY A 573 14.87 17.53 18.31
N GLY A 574 15.63 16.56 18.83
CA GLY A 574 16.53 16.73 19.98
C GLY A 574 17.98 16.98 19.59
N ASP A 575 18.62 18.02 20.13
CA ASP A 575 20.07 18.25 19.98
C ASP A 575 20.92 17.54 21.08
N THR A 576 20.26 16.84 22.01
CA THR A 576 20.88 15.96 23.02
C THR A 576 21.06 14.54 22.49
N ILE A 577 22.17 13.90 22.88
CA ILE A 577 22.42 12.49 22.57
C ILE A 577 21.42 11.59 23.33
N SER A 578 20.99 10.50 22.70
CA SER A 578 20.12 9.46 23.26
C SER A 578 20.85 8.11 23.25
N VAL A 579 20.46 7.24 24.18
CA VAL A 579 21.06 5.93 24.40
C VAL A 579 19.94 4.92 24.67
N THR A 580 19.85 3.87 23.87
CA THR A 580 18.96 2.72 24.10
C THR A 580 19.78 1.45 24.29
N LYS A 581 19.43 0.60 25.26
CA LYS A 581 20.13 -0.65 25.57
C LYS A 581 19.18 -1.84 25.51
N GLY A 582 19.68 -2.95 24.98
CA GLY A 582 19.01 -4.24 24.89
C GLY A 582 20.04 -5.37 24.72
N VAL A 583 19.65 -6.44 24.04
CA VAL A 583 20.50 -7.56 23.61
C VAL A 583 20.33 -7.84 22.12
N VAL A 584 21.29 -8.57 21.55
CA VAL A 584 21.18 -9.15 20.21
C VAL A 584 20.14 -10.28 20.25
N SER A 585 19.01 -10.07 19.58
CA SER A 585 17.88 -11.00 19.54
C SER A 585 17.93 -11.96 18.36
N ARG A 586 18.56 -11.56 17.24
CA ARG A 586 18.80 -12.43 16.08
C ARG A 586 20.02 -11.96 15.27
N ILE A 587 20.61 -12.87 14.51
CA ILE A 587 21.56 -12.59 13.43
C ILE A 587 21.10 -13.39 12.23
N GLU A 588 20.72 -12.73 11.12
CA GLU A 588 20.24 -13.40 9.91
C GLU A 588 20.60 -12.59 8.65
N VAL A 589 20.29 -13.13 7.47
CA VAL A 589 20.36 -12.34 6.22
C VAL A 589 19.03 -11.60 6.08
N THR A 590 19.09 -10.27 6.04
CA THR A 590 17.94 -9.35 6.01
C THR A 590 17.92 -8.55 4.72
N SER A 591 16.75 -8.21 4.20
CA SER A 591 16.62 -7.21 3.13
C SER A 591 16.90 -5.81 3.68
N TYR A 592 17.79 -5.07 3.04
CA TYR A 592 18.09 -3.68 3.38
C TYR A 592 17.11 -2.76 2.66
N ALA A 593 16.22 -2.11 3.43
CA ALA A 593 15.03 -1.44 2.89
C ALA A 593 15.31 -0.37 1.82
N HIS A 594 16.43 0.38 1.95
CA HIS A 594 16.85 1.39 0.98
C HIS A 594 17.82 0.86 -0.11
N GLY A 595 18.25 -0.41 0.00
CA GLY A 595 19.31 -0.99 -0.84
C GLY A 595 18.89 -2.21 -1.67
N SER A 596 17.68 -2.74 -1.48
CA SER A 596 17.11 -3.91 -2.17
C SER A 596 18.04 -5.15 -2.19
N SER A 597 18.90 -5.25 -1.17
CA SER A 597 19.98 -6.23 -1.10
C SER A 597 19.89 -7.07 0.16
N GLU A 598 20.14 -8.37 0.02
CA GLU A 598 20.15 -9.35 1.11
C GLU A 598 21.55 -9.46 1.72
N LEU A 599 21.78 -8.73 2.82
CA LEU A 599 23.06 -8.72 3.54
C LEU A 599 22.89 -9.22 4.99
N LEU A 600 23.99 -9.51 5.68
CA LEU A 600 23.95 -9.86 7.10
C LEU A 600 23.38 -8.69 7.91
N GLY A 601 22.38 -8.94 8.75
CA GLY A 601 21.81 -8.00 9.70
C GLY A 601 21.82 -8.56 11.12
N ILE A 602 22.00 -7.67 12.10
CA ILE A 602 21.80 -7.99 13.52
C ILE A 602 20.45 -7.41 13.93
N GLN A 603 19.55 -8.23 14.46
CA GLN A 603 18.32 -7.78 15.11
C GLN A 603 18.59 -7.55 16.61
N ILE A 604 18.04 -6.48 17.18
CA ILE A 604 18.14 -6.13 18.59
C ILE A 604 16.76 -5.86 19.19
N ASP A 605 16.59 -6.07 20.50
CA ASP A 605 15.34 -5.78 21.23
C ASP A 605 15.29 -4.37 21.85
N ALA A 606 16.09 -3.46 21.31
CA ALA A 606 16.09 -2.04 21.66
C ALA A 606 15.55 -1.20 20.50
N ALA A 607 14.56 -0.34 20.81
CA ALA A 607 13.98 0.58 19.83
C ALA A 607 15.04 1.54 19.25
N ILE A 608 15.04 1.69 17.93
CA ILE A 608 15.81 2.69 17.19
C ILE A 608 14.84 3.79 16.78
N ASN A 609 14.98 4.95 17.40
CA ASN A 609 14.14 6.11 17.09
C ASN A 609 14.65 6.83 15.82
N PRO A 610 13.78 7.41 14.98
CA PRO A 610 14.19 8.26 13.87
C PRO A 610 15.22 9.31 14.29
N GLY A 611 16.33 9.40 13.55
CA GLY A 611 17.49 10.22 13.87
C GLY A 611 18.65 9.48 14.58
N ASN A 612 18.38 8.37 15.28
CA ASN A 612 19.45 7.49 15.78
C ASN A 612 20.12 6.70 14.64
N SER A 613 19.47 6.55 13.48
CA SER A 613 20.04 5.96 12.27
C SER A 613 21.39 6.59 11.91
N GLY A 614 22.35 5.76 11.52
CA GLY A 614 23.75 6.14 11.26
C GLY A 614 24.62 6.24 12.51
N GLY A 615 24.03 6.11 13.71
CA GLY A 615 24.74 6.05 14.99
C GLY A 615 25.34 4.66 15.26
N PRO A 616 26.34 4.55 16.14
CA PRO A 616 26.95 3.26 16.46
C PRO A 616 26.10 2.44 17.44
N ALA A 617 26.18 1.12 17.27
CA ALA A 617 25.78 0.13 18.25
C ALA A 617 27.03 -0.44 18.95
N PHE A 618 27.06 -0.41 20.27
CA PHE A 618 28.20 -0.86 21.09
C PHE A 618 27.92 -2.18 21.80
N ASN A 619 28.97 -2.98 22.01
CA ASN A 619 28.96 -4.03 23.03
C ASN A 619 29.38 -3.50 24.42
N ASP A 620 29.29 -4.33 25.46
CA ASP A 620 29.70 -3.98 26.84
C ASP A 620 31.20 -3.67 27.02
N ARG A 621 32.04 -3.81 25.98
CA ARG A 621 33.45 -3.34 25.99
C ARG A 621 33.64 -1.95 25.37
N GLY A 622 32.58 -1.31 24.88
CA GLY A 622 32.67 -0.03 24.14
C GLY A 622 33.19 -0.16 22.71
N GLU A 623 33.30 -1.37 22.17
CA GLU A 623 33.61 -1.60 20.75
C GLU A 623 32.33 -1.42 19.91
N CYS A 624 32.43 -0.76 18.77
CA CYS A 624 31.31 -0.60 17.84
C CYS A 624 31.06 -1.90 17.08
N ILE A 625 29.94 -2.58 17.34
CA ILE A 625 29.53 -3.82 16.65
C ILE A 625 28.75 -3.59 15.35
N GLY A 626 28.38 -2.33 15.06
CA GLY A 626 27.71 -1.97 13.81
C GLY A 626 27.05 -0.59 13.80
N VAL A 627 26.35 -0.29 12.71
CA VAL A 627 25.57 0.94 12.52
C VAL A 627 24.10 0.69 12.81
N ALA A 628 23.47 1.47 13.68
CA ALA A 628 22.02 1.43 13.86
C ALA A 628 21.31 1.90 12.58
N PHE A 629 20.36 1.10 12.09
CA PHE A 629 19.52 1.45 10.93
C PHE A 629 18.07 1.00 11.14
N GLN A 630 17.15 1.60 10.40
CA GLN A 630 15.73 1.25 10.43
C GLN A 630 15.38 0.44 9.19
N VAL A 631 14.68 -0.67 9.39
CA VAL A 631 14.09 -1.48 8.30
C VAL A 631 12.60 -1.17 8.26
N TYR A 632 12.03 -0.99 7.07
CA TYR A 632 10.58 -0.97 6.89
C TYR A 632 9.99 -2.33 7.28
N ARG A 633 9.26 -2.37 8.39
CA ARG A 633 8.30 -3.42 8.74
C ARG A 633 7.07 -2.80 9.38
N SER A 634 5.96 -3.55 9.35
CA SER A 634 4.63 -3.17 9.80
C SER A 634 4.57 -2.40 11.13
N ASP A 635 3.64 -1.45 11.23
CA ASP A 635 3.30 -0.68 12.45
C ASP A 635 2.91 -1.56 13.67
N GLU A 636 2.72 -2.87 13.47
CA GLU A 636 2.43 -3.86 14.52
C GLU A 636 3.68 -4.27 15.34
N ALA A 637 4.89 -3.85 14.96
CA ALA A 637 6.17 -4.35 15.49
C ALA A 637 6.88 -3.36 16.45
N GLU A 638 6.44 -3.30 17.72
CA GLU A 638 7.13 -2.49 18.74
C GLU A 638 8.52 -3.07 19.16
N ASN A 639 9.45 -2.17 19.48
CA ASN A 639 10.77 -2.44 20.11
C ASN A 639 11.77 -3.31 19.32
N ILE A 640 11.57 -3.53 18.01
CA ILE A 640 12.58 -4.18 17.16
C ILE A 640 13.50 -3.13 16.52
N GLY A 641 14.81 -3.27 16.72
CA GLY A 641 15.85 -2.52 16.01
C GLY A 641 16.71 -3.42 15.12
N TYR A 642 17.38 -2.82 14.14
CA TYR A 642 18.36 -3.50 13.29
C TYR A 642 19.71 -2.77 13.28
N VAL A 643 20.79 -3.53 13.14
CA VAL A 643 22.17 -3.04 13.14
C VAL A 643 22.94 -3.66 11.97
N ILE A 644 23.57 -2.80 11.16
CA ILE A 644 24.49 -3.15 10.07
C ILE A 644 25.79 -3.66 10.70
N PRO A 645 26.12 -4.96 10.64
CA PRO A 645 27.23 -5.54 11.38
C PRO A 645 28.59 -5.03 10.88
N THR A 646 29.60 -5.05 11.74
CA THR A 646 30.98 -4.70 11.34
C THR A 646 31.51 -5.48 10.15
N THR A 647 31.02 -6.68 9.86
CA THR A 647 31.42 -7.43 8.65
C THR A 647 30.98 -6.75 7.35
N VAL A 648 29.81 -6.10 7.34
CA VAL A 648 29.30 -5.34 6.17
C VAL A 648 30.01 -3.98 6.11
N VAL A 649 30.24 -3.34 7.26
CA VAL A 649 31.02 -2.08 7.36
C VAL A 649 32.46 -2.27 6.87
N SER A 650 33.16 -3.34 7.30
CA SER A 650 34.52 -3.65 6.87
C SER A 650 34.59 -3.94 5.38
N HIS A 651 33.62 -4.68 4.81
CA HIS A 651 33.56 -4.91 3.36
C HIS A 651 33.45 -3.59 2.59
N PHE A 652 32.51 -2.73 2.95
CA PHE A 652 32.35 -1.39 2.34
C PHE A 652 33.63 -0.53 2.43
N LEU A 653 34.31 -0.54 3.59
CA LEU A 653 35.55 0.21 3.80
C LEU A 653 36.71 -0.37 2.98
N GLU A 654 36.90 -1.69 2.98
CA GLU A 654 37.93 -2.36 2.19
C GLU A 654 37.70 -2.19 0.69
N ASP A 655 36.46 -2.26 0.21
CA ASP A 655 36.11 -1.99 -1.18
C ASP A 655 36.50 -0.55 -1.58
N TYR A 656 36.09 0.44 -0.78
CA TYR A 656 36.44 1.84 -1.02
C TYR A 656 37.96 2.08 -0.99
N GLU A 657 38.70 1.46 -0.08
CA GLU A 657 40.15 1.62 0.04
C GLU A 657 40.92 0.91 -1.07
N ARG A 658 40.41 -0.20 -1.61
CA ARG A 658 40.99 -0.91 -2.78
C ARG A 658 40.73 -0.17 -4.09
N ASN A 659 39.52 0.38 -4.26
CA ASN A 659 39.02 0.86 -5.55
C ASN A 659 38.92 2.39 -5.68
N GLY A 660 39.08 3.14 -4.58
CA GLY A 660 38.87 4.60 -4.53
C GLY A 660 37.39 5.04 -4.67
N LYS A 661 36.48 4.07 -4.76
CA LYS A 661 35.03 4.22 -4.89
C LYS A 661 34.35 2.93 -4.43
N TYR A 662 33.05 2.99 -4.16
CA TYR A 662 32.23 1.80 -3.97
C TYR A 662 32.08 1.01 -5.28
N THR A 663 32.07 -0.31 -5.21
CA THR A 663 31.89 -1.23 -6.36
C THR A 663 30.78 -2.25 -6.20
N GLY A 664 30.14 -2.34 -5.02
CA GLY A 664 28.93 -3.13 -4.79
C GLY A 664 29.15 -4.51 -4.17
N PHE A 665 28.10 -5.06 -3.56
CA PHE A 665 28.06 -6.45 -3.13
C PHE A 665 27.78 -7.35 -4.33
N PRO A 666 28.58 -8.40 -4.57
CA PRO A 666 28.37 -9.26 -5.71
C PRO A 666 27.16 -10.18 -5.49
N SER A 667 26.61 -10.63 -6.62
CA SER A 667 25.62 -11.69 -6.69
C SER A 667 26.14 -12.87 -7.52
N LEU A 668 25.54 -14.05 -7.34
CA LEU A 668 25.75 -15.21 -8.20
C LEU A 668 24.85 -15.19 -9.45
N GLY A 669 23.85 -14.30 -9.52
CA GLY A 669 22.93 -14.20 -10.67
C GLY A 669 22.10 -15.46 -10.92
N VAL A 670 21.56 -16.10 -9.87
CA VAL A 670 20.72 -17.31 -9.99
C VAL A 670 19.47 -17.25 -9.13
N LEU A 671 18.36 -17.75 -9.68
CA LEU A 671 17.14 -18.07 -8.93
C LEU A 671 17.17 -19.54 -8.51
N LEU A 672 16.78 -19.83 -7.27
CA LEU A 672 16.99 -21.13 -6.63
C LEU A 672 15.71 -21.68 -5.99
N GLN A 673 15.54 -23.00 -6.05
CA GLN A 673 14.47 -23.75 -5.39
C GLN A 673 15.06 -24.69 -4.32
N LYS A 674 14.46 -24.70 -3.12
CA LYS A 674 14.79 -25.63 -2.03
C LYS A 674 14.55 -27.09 -2.40
N LEU A 675 15.29 -27.99 -1.76
CA LEU A 675 15.24 -29.43 -1.97
C LEU A 675 14.76 -30.24 -0.76
N GLU A 676 13.83 -29.71 0.04
CA GLU A 676 13.20 -30.41 1.19
C GLU A 676 12.55 -31.75 0.80
N ASN A 677 11.91 -31.81 -0.36
CA ASN A 677 11.13 -32.97 -0.79
C ASN A 677 12.03 -34.17 -1.20
N PRO A 678 11.90 -35.35 -0.55
CA PRO A 678 12.74 -36.51 -0.87
C PRO A 678 12.57 -37.06 -2.29
N ALA A 679 11.36 -37.00 -2.86
CA ALA A 679 11.10 -37.46 -4.22
C ALA A 679 11.73 -36.52 -5.26
N LEU A 680 11.76 -35.20 -5.00
CA LEU A 680 12.48 -34.23 -5.83
C LEU A 680 13.98 -34.50 -5.83
N ARG A 681 14.59 -34.74 -4.66
CA ARG A 681 16.01 -35.12 -4.56
C ARG A 681 16.32 -36.42 -5.29
N ALA A 682 15.48 -37.45 -5.13
CA ALA A 682 15.63 -38.73 -5.82
C ALA A 682 15.52 -38.59 -7.35
N CYS A 683 14.55 -37.80 -7.85
CA CYS A 683 14.38 -37.50 -9.27
C CYS A 683 15.62 -36.80 -9.88
N LEU A 684 16.22 -35.89 -9.13
CA LEU A 684 17.44 -35.17 -9.52
C LEU A 684 18.74 -35.97 -9.28
N ASN A 685 18.65 -37.19 -8.74
CA ASN A 685 19.79 -38.02 -8.33
C ASN A 685 20.73 -37.34 -7.31
N VAL A 686 20.18 -36.54 -6.40
CA VAL A 686 20.92 -35.92 -5.30
C VAL A 686 21.10 -36.96 -4.17
N PRO A 687 22.34 -37.29 -3.76
CA PRO A 687 22.62 -38.48 -2.94
C PRO A 687 22.34 -38.30 -1.44
N SER A 688 22.14 -37.08 -0.95
CA SER A 688 21.89 -36.79 0.47
C SER A 688 20.89 -35.64 0.66
N ASN A 689 20.73 -35.12 1.88
CA ASN A 689 19.85 -33.98 2.17
C ASN A 689 20.58 -32.63 1.98
N GLU A 690 21.17 -32.43 0.80
CA GLU A 690 22.01 -31.27 0.49
C GLU A 690 21.66 -30.62 -0.86
N GLY A 691 22.03 -29.36 -0.99
CA GLY A 691 21.95 -28.54 -2.20
C GLY A 691 20.61 -27.88 -2.53
N VAL A 692 20.67 -26.99 -3.53
CA VAL A 692 19.55 -26.17 -4.04
C VAL A 692 19.53 -26.15 -5.57
N LEU A 693 18.34 -26.17 -6.16
CA LEU A 693 18.09 -26.34 -7.59
C LEU A 693 18.07 -24.99 -8.34
N VAL A 694 18.87 -24.86 -9.39
CA VAL A 694 18.91 -23.68 -10.28
C VAL A 694 17.66 -23.63 -11.17
N ARG A 695 16.84 -22.59 -10.98
CA ARG A 695 15.58 -22.33 -11.70
C ARG A 695 15.76 -21.44 -12.93
N LYS A 696 16.54 -20.37 -12.79
CA LYS A 696 16.81 -19.31 -13.77
C LYS A 696 18.23 -18.79 -13.51
N VAL A 697 18.93 -18.33 -14.53
CA VAL A 697 20.27 -17.73 -14.44
C VAL A 697 20.19 -16.38 -15.15
N GLU A 698 20.75 -15.33 -14.56
CA GLU A 698 20.70 -13.97 -15.09
C GLU A 698 21.65 -13.84 -16.30
N PRO A 699 21.18 -13.44 -17.50
CA PRO A 699 22.01 -13.40 -18.72
C PRO A 699 23.26 -12.50 -18.61
N THR A 700 23.21 -11.48 -17.77
CA THR A 700 24.30 -10.54 -17.48
C THR A 700 25.33 -11.06 -16.48
N SER A 701 25.00 -12.12 -15.74
CA SER A 701 25.90 -12.75 -14.76
C SER A 701 26.94 -13.65 -15.44
N ASP A 702 28.10 -13.84 -14.80
CA ASP A 702 29.06 -14.83 -15.29
C ASP A 702 28.58 -16.27 -15.11
N ALA A 703 27.67 -16.51 -14.16
CA ALA A 703 27.05 -17.81 -13.95
C ALA A 703 26.32 -18.33 -15.21
N SER A 704 25.84 -17.45 -16.10
CA SER A 704 25.23 -17.82 -17.38
C SER A 704 26.17 -18.64 -18.29
N ASN A 705 27.50 -18.48 -18.15
CA ASN A 705 28.50 -19.22 -18.92
C ASN A 705 28.72 -20.66 -18.41
N VAL A 706 28.35 -20.96 -17.16
CA VAL A 706 28.81 -22.18 -16.44
C VAL A 706 27.70 -22.97 -15.75
N LEU A 707 26.66 -22.32 -15.23
CA LEU A 707 25.47 -22.91 -14.61
C LEU A 707 24.31 -23.00 -15.61
N LYS A 708 23.37 -23.91 -15.35
CA LYS A 708 22.21 -24.21 -16.19
C LYS A 708 20.98 -24.48 -15.32
N LYS A 709 19.80 -24.14 -15.87
CA LYS A 709 18.51 -24.56 -15.30
C LYS A 709 18.50 -26.09 -15.15
N GLY A 710 18.23 -26.59 -13.94
CA GLY A 710 18.29 -28.01 -13.61
C GLY A 710 19.56 -28.47 -12.88
N ASP A 711 20.60 -27.64 -12.75
CA ASP A 711 21.74 -27.95 -11.88
C ASP A 711 21.34 -27.86 -10.40
N VAL A 712 21.96 -28.69 -9.55
CA VAL A 712 21.85 -28.56 -8.08
C VAL A 712 23.18 -28.09 -7.51
N ILE A 713 23.23 -26.90 -6.93
CA ILE A 713 24.42 -26.40 -6.22
C ILE A 713 24.49 -27.08 -4.85
N VAL A 714 25.56 -27.84 -4.59
CA VAL A 714 25.79 -28.59 -3.34
C VAL A 714 26.92 -28.01 -2.49
N SER A 715 27.85 -27.23 -3.06
CA SER A 715 28.84 -26.47 -2.30
C SER A 715 29.25 -25.15 -2.95
N PHE A 716 29.70 -24.21 -2.12
CA PHE A 716 30.28 -22.92 -2.49
C PHE A 716 31.60 -22.75 -1.74
N ASP A 717 32.72 -22.61 -2.45
CA ASP A 717 34.09 -22.60 -1.90
C ASP A 717 34.32 -23.75 -0.88
N ASP A 718 33.96 -24.97 -1.31
CA ASP A 718 33.95 -26.22 -0.52
C ASP A 718 33.06 -26.25 0.74
N VAL A 719 32.39 -25.15 1.09
CA VAL A 719 31.33 -25.13 2.12
C VAL A 719 30.06 -25.78 1.58
N ARG A 720 29.57 -26.84 2.23
CA ARG A 720 28.35 -27.55 1.82
C ARG A 720 27.07 -26.74 2.07
N VAL A 721 26.23 -26.68 1.05
CA VAL A 721 24.88 -26.09 1.09
C VAL A 721 23.87 -27.18 1.42
N GLY A 722 23.01 -26.98 2.43
CA GLY A 722 21.92 -27.90 2.78
C GLY A 722 20.69 -27.74 1.88
N SER A 723 19.72 -28.66 2.00
CA SER A 723 18.43 -28.63 1.25
C SER A 723 17.70 -27.27 1.29
N GLU A 724 17.90 -26.52 2.38
CA GLU A 724 17.25 -25.24 2.63
C GLU A 724 17.93 -24.04 1.98
N GLY A 725 19.04 -24.24 1.27
CA GLY A 725 19.94 -23.14 0.89
C GLY A 725 20.66 -22.54 2.09
N THR A 726 20.87 -23.32 3.17
CA THR A 726 21.64 -22.88 4.35
C THR A 726 23.04 -23.48 4.38
N VAL A 727 23.98 -22.80 4.99
CA VAL A 727 25.38 -23.23 5.24
C VAL A 727 25.69 -23.17 6.75
N PRO A 728 26.73 -23.87 7.24
CA PRO A 728 27.19 -23.73 8.62
C PRO A 728 27.57 -22.28 8.97
N PHE A 729 27.24 -21.84 10.19
CA PHE A 729 27.54 -20.51 10.69
C PHE A 729 28.00 -20.56 12.15
N GLN A 730 28.97 -19.71 12.50
CA GLN A 730 29.66 -19.72 13.80
C GLN A 730 30.06 -21.15 14.24
N THR A 731 29.66 -21.59 15.44
CA THR A 731 30.01 -22.90 16.00
C THR A 731 28.90 -23.95 15.91
N THR A 732 27.63 -23.51 15.90
CA THR A 732 26.45 -24.39 15.99
C THR A 732 25.26 -23.89 15.17
N GLU A 733 25.40 -22.75 14.48
CA GLU A 733 24.30 -22.08 13.80
C GLU A 733 24.30 -22.42 12.30
N ARG A 734 23.26 -21.96 11.59
CA ARG A 734 23.19 -22.03 10.13
C ARG A 734 22.62 -20.73 9.59
N ILE A 735 23.15 -20.28 8.46
CA ILE A 735 22.73 -19.05 7.78
C ILE A 735 22.39 -19.32 6.32
N ALA A 736 21.61 -18.46 5.67
CA ALA A 736 21.35 -18.53 4.23
C ALA A 736 22.68 -18.44 3.46
N PHE A 737 22.87 -19.31 2.45
CA PHE A 737 24.12 -19.42 1.69
C PHE A 737 24.51 -18.12 0.97
N ARG A 738 23.54 -17.22 0.72
CA ARG A 738 23.73 -15.85 0.20
C ARG A 738 24.78 -15.07 0.99
N PHE A 739 24.90 -15.33 2.30
CA PHE A 739 25.96 -14.79 3.16
C PHE A 739 27.37 -15.02 2.59
N LEU A 740 27.68 -16.21 2.07
CA LEU A 740 29.01 -16.50 1.49
C LEU A 740 29.27 -15.74 0.20
N ILE A 741 28.21 -15.40 -0.54
CA ILE A 741 28.31 -14.55 -1.73
C ILE A 741 28.58 -13.10 -1.30
N SER A 742 27.83 -12.56 -0.33
CA SER A 742 28.02 -11.19 0.15
C SER A 742 29.33 -10.93 0.92
N GLN A 743 30.08 -11.99 1.26
CA GLN A 743 31.46 -11.86 1.76
C GLN A 743 32.53 -11.72 0.67
N LYS A 744 32.16 -11.88 -0.62
CA LYS A 744 33.06 -11.69 -1.77
C LYS A 744 33.07 -10.23 -2.24
N PHE A 745 34.09 -9.85 -2.97
CA PHE A 745 34.19 -8.57 -3.66
C PHE A 745 33.85 -8.69 -5.15
N ALA A 746 33.51 -7.58 -5.80
CA ALA A 746 33.31 -7.53 -7.24
C ALA A 746 34.60 -7.94 -7.99
N GLY A 747 34.51 -8.97 -8.84
CA GLY A 747 35.65 -9.54 -9.57
C GLY A 747 36.27 -10.79 -8.93
N ASP A 748 35.89 -11.15 -7.69
CA ASP A 748 36.33 -12.42 -7.08
C ASP A 748 35.85 -13.64 -7.89
N VAL A 749 36.56 -14.76 -7.74
CA VAL A 749 36.10 -16.06 -8.25
C VAL A 749 35.55 -16.91 -7.09
N ALA A 750 34.43 -17.58 -7.33
CA ALA A 750 33.88 -18.62 -6.45
C ALA A 750 33.93 -19.98 -7.15
N GLU A 751 34.23 -21.04 -6.42
CA GLU A 751 34.21 -22.43 -6.88
C GLU A 751 32.95 -23.14 -6.39
N LEU A 752 32.13 -23.61 -7.32
CA LEU A 752 30.83 -24.22 -7.04
C LEU A 752 30.90 -25.72 -7.28
N GLY A 753 30.59 -26.52 -6.26
CA GLY A 753 30.27 -27.94 -6.43
C GLY A 753 28.81 -28.07 -6.86
N ILE A 754 28.57 -28.69 -8.01
CA ILE A 754 27.23 -28.88 -8.57
C ILE A 754 26.98 -30.34 -8.93
N ILE A 755 25.71 -30.75 -8.93
CA ILE A 755 25.23 -31.99 -9.54
C ILE A 755 24.48 -31.62 -10.83
N ARG A 756 24.90 -32.22 -11.95
CA ARG A 756 24.30 -32.05 -13.27
C ARG A 756 24.07 -33.43 -13.89
N GLY A 757 22.83 -33.77 -14.20
CA GLY A 757 22.48 -35.11 -14.73
C GLY A 757 22.85 -36.26 -13.80
N GLY A 758 22.84 -36.05 -12.48
CA GLY A 758 23.28 -37.02 -11.46
C GLY A 758 24.79 -37.17 -11.30
N GLN A 759 25.61 -36.40 -12.03
CA GLN A 759 27.08 -36.40 -11.87
C GLN A 759 27.53 -35.16 -11.10
N PHE A 760 28.41 -35.35 -10.11
CA PHE A 760 29.07 -34.25 -9.41
C PHE A 760 30.20 -33.65 -10.27
N MET A 761 30.26 -32.33 -10.34
CA MET A 761 31.35 -31.59 -10.98
C MET A 761 31.61 -30.27 -10.25
N LYS A 762 32.84 -29.74 -10.36
CA LYS A 762 33.19 -28.38 -9.92
C LYS A 762 33.18 -27.41 -11.11
N VAL A 763 32.65 -26.21 -10.92
CA VAL A 763 32.69 -25.09 -11.88
C VAL A 763 33.16 -23.82 -11.17
N LYS A 764 33.55 -22.78 -11.93
CA LYS A 764 33.95 -21.48 -11.39
C LYS A 764 33.14 -20.37 -12.04
N ALA A 765 32.77 -19.36 -11.25
CA ALA A 765 32.08 -18.16 -11.73
C ALA A 765 32.75 -16.91 -11.15
N VAL A 766 32.80 -15.85 -11.96
CA VAL A 766 33.23 -14.51 -11.52
C VAL A 766 32.06 -13.78 -10.86
N MET A 767 32.25 -13.41 -9.60
CA MET A 767 31.31 -12.67 -8.76
C MET A 767 31.21 -11.21 -9.23
N LYS A 768 29.98 -10.73 -9.46
CA LYS A 768 29.72 -9.38 -10.00
C LYS A 768 28.48 -8.77 -9.32
N PRO A 769 28.42 -7.45 -9.09
CA PRO A 769 27.19 -6.77 -8.66
C PRO A 769 26.01 -7.09 -9.59
N ARG A 770 24.80 -7.05 -9.06
CA ARG A 770 23.60 -7.42 -9.82
C ARG A 770 23.28 -6.36 -10.88
N VAL A 771 22.90 -6.80 -12.08
CA VAL A 771 22.49 -5.86 -13.16
C VAL A 771 20.98 -5.77 -13.19
N HIS A 772 20.45 -4.75 -12.50
CA HIS A 772 19.03 -4.45 -12.46
C HIS A 772 18.55 -3.87 -13.80
N LEU A 773 17.41 -4.35 -14.31
CA LEU A 773 16.75 -3.82 -15.51
C LEU A 773 15.91 -2.57 -15.20
N VAL A 774 15.30 -2.56 -14.02
CA VAL A 774 14.66 -1.40 -13.38
C VAL A 774 15.45 -1.15 -12.09
N PRO A 775 16.21 -0.04 -11.97
CA PRO A 775 17.10 0.20 -10.85
C PRO A 775 16.37 0.78 -9.62
N TYR A 776 16.84 0.40 -8.43
CA TYR A 776 16.39 0.95 -7.14
C TYR A 776 16.94 2.36 -6.87
N HIS A 777 18.04 2.75 -7.53
CA HIS A 777 18.68 4.05 -7.35
C HIS A 777 19.33 4.53 -8.66
N ILE A 778 19.26 5.84 -8.93
CA ILE A 778 19.87 6.44 -10.14
C ILE A 778 21.23 7.05 -9.81
N GLU A 779 22.29 6.54 -10.44
CA GLU A 779 23.63 7.10 -10.35
C GLU A 779 23.65 8.57 -10.83
N GLY A 780 24.41 9.44 -10.16
CA GLY A 780 24.49 10.87 -10.51
C GLY A 780 23.33 11.75 -10.00
N GLY A 781 22.18 11.18 -9.61
CA GLY A 781 21.11 11.94 -8.93
C GLY A 781 20.24 12.82 -9.82
N GLN A 782 20.20 12.54 -11.13
CA GLN A 782 19.16 13.04 -12.03
C GLN A 782 18.79 11.93 -13.05
N PRO A 783 17.50 11.58 -13.22
CA PRO A 783 17.07 10.68 -14.27
C PRO A 783 17.40 11.23 -15.67
N SER A 784 17.83 10.34 -16.56
CA SER A 784 17.97 10.61 -17.99
C SER A 784 16.59 10.88 -18.61
N TYR A 785 16.47 11.86 -19.51
CA TYR A 785 15.22 12.12 -20.22
C TYR A 785 15.44 12.67 -21.63
N LEU A 786 14.47 12.44 -22.51
CA LEU A 786 14.45 12.92 -23.89
C LEU A 786 13.03 13.36 -24.27
N ILE A 787 12.88 14.55 -24.84
CA ILE A 787 11.60 15.09 -25.31
C ILE A 787 11.64 15.20 -26.84
N VAL A 788 10.69 14.56 -27.52
CA VAL A 788 10.58 14.60 -28.99
C VAL A 788 9.19 15.06 -29.37
N ALA A 789 9.07 16.28 -29.93
CA ALA A 789 7.77 16.87 -30.29
C ALA A 789 6.74 16.87 -29.14
N GLY A 790 7.20 16.97 -27.88
CA GLY A 790 6.38 16.91 -26.68
C GLY A 790 6.20 15.53 -26.06
N LEU A 791 6.56 14.43 -26.74
CA LEU A 791 6.59 13.09 -26.14
C LEU A 791 7.76 13.02 -25.15
N VAL A 792 7.50 12.75 -23.87
CA VAL A 792 8.50 12.71 -22.80
C VAL A 792 8.94 11.27 -22.53
N PHE A 793 10.18 10.93 -22.89
CA PHE A 793 10.76 9.62 -22.65
C PHE A 793 11.68 9.62 -21.43
N THR A 794 11.58 8.57 -20.61
CA THR A 794 12.41 8.33 -19.40
C THR A 794 12.65 6.82 -19.19
N PRO A 795 13.76 6.39 -18.56
CA PRO A 795 13.91 5.01 -18.10
C PRO A 795 13.00 4.70 -16.91
N LEU A 796 12.31 3.55 -16.94
CA LEU A 796 11.58 3.04 -15.78
C LEU A 796 12.57 2.72 -14.64
N SER A 797 12.29 3.22 -13.45
CA SER A 797 13.06 3.04 -12.22
C SER A 797 12.13 2.94 -11.02
N GLU A 798 12.57 2.34 -9.92
CA GLU A 798 11.71 2.17 -8.74
C GLU A 798 11.29 3.51 -8.11
N PRO A 799 12.16 4.55 -8.00
CA PRO A 799 11.73 5.87 -7.53
C PRO A 799 10.65 6.53 -8.40
N LEU A 800 10.61 6.25 -9.71
CA LEU A 800 9.53 6.71 -10.59
C LEU A 800 8.21 5.95 -10.32
N ILE A 801 8.29 4.64 -10.03
CA ILE A 801 7.13 3.82 -9.66
C ILE A 801 6.56 4.25 -8.30
N GLU A 802 7.43 4.67 -7.37
CA GLU A 802 7.05 5.22 -6.07
C GLU A 802 6.40 6.61 -6.18
N GLU A 803 6.90 7.49 -7.05
CA GLU A 803 6.34 8.86 -7.24
C GLU A 803 5.01 8.85 -8.01
N GLU A 804 4.90 8.09 -9.10
CA GLU A 804 3.67 7.94 -9.90
C GLU A 804 2.59 7.10 -9.18
N CYS A 805 2.98 6.26 -8.21
CA CYS A 805 2.21 5.19 -7.56
C CYS A 805 1.86 3.99 -8.47
N GLU A 806 1.77 2.79 -7.88
CA GLU A 806 1.55 1.54 -8.64
C GLU A 806 0.22 1.52 -9.45
N ASP A 807 -0.81 2.24 -9.02
CA ASP A 807 -2.11 2.31 -9.70
C ASP A 807 -2.05 3.00 -11.09
N THR A 808 -1.05 3.84 -11.37
CA THR A 808 -0.92 4.62 -12.63
C THR A 808 0.08 4.01 -13.61
N ILE A 809 1.12 3.35 -13.10
CA ILE A 809 2.18 2.66 -13.88
C ILE A 809 1.62 1.45 -14.66
N GLY A 810 0.55 0.82 -14.13
CA GLY A 810 -0.14 -0.27 -14.80
C GLY A 810 0.55 -1.64 -14.72
N LEU A 811 -0.25 -2.69 -14.79
CA LEU A 811 0.17 -4.06 -14.45
C LEU A 811 1.31 -4.61 -15.35
N LYS A 812 1.46 -4.12 -16.59
CA LYS A 812 2.50 -4.60 -17.52
C LYS A 812 3.88 -4.06 -17.17
N LEU A 813 3.99 -2.76 -16.89
CA LEU A 813 5.25 -2.19 -16.41
C LEU A 813 5.62 -2.74 -15.03
N LEU A 814 4.66 -2.87 -14.11
CA LEU A 814 4.90 -3.47 -12.79
C LEU A 814 5.39 -4.93 -12.89
N THR A 815 4.72 -5.78 -13.69
CA THR A 815 5.18 -7.17 -13.85
C THR A 815 6.55 -7.26 -14.52
N LYS A 816 6.89 -6.36 -15.44
CA LYS A 816 8.25 -6.26 -15.98
C LYS A 816 9.26 -5.79 -14.92
N ALA A 817 8.94 -4.76 -14.13
CA ALA A 817 9.83 -4.25 -13.08
C ALA A 817 10.13 -5.31 -12.01
N ARG A 818 9.13 -6.09 -11.59
CA ARG A 818 9.26 -7.10 -10.52
C ARG A 818 9.86 -8.44 -11.01
N TYR A 819 9.70 -8.82 -12.29
CA TYR A 819 10.05 -10.18 -12.77
C TYR A 819 11.00 -10.26 -13.98
N SER A 820 11.18 -9.19 -14.76
CA SER A 820 12.09 -9.22 -15.92
C SER A 820 13.55 -9.06 -15.51
N LEU A 821 14.44 -9.70 -16.25
CA LEU A 821 15.90 -9.66 -16.04
C LEU A 821 16.57 -8.99 -17.23
N ALA A 822 17.65 -8.25 -16.98
CA ALA A 822 18.46 -7.67 -18.04
C ALA A 822 19.05 -8.78 -18.93
N ARG A 823 18.79 -8.70 -20.23
CA ARG A 823 19.29 -9.59 -21.28
C ARG A 823 20.73 -9.23 -21.67
N PHE A 824 21.09 -7.95 -21.55
CA PHE A 824 22.44 -7.44 -21.74
C PHE A 824 22.75 -6.27 -20.77
N LYS A 825 24.04 -5.98 -20.57
CA LYS A 825 24.46 -4.87 -19.68
C LYS A 825 24.05 -3.52 -20.29
N GLY A 826 23.43 -2.66 -19.49
CA GLY A 826 22.97 -1.35 -19.96
C GLY A 826 21.68 -1.40 -20.78
N GLU A 827 20.92 -2.49 -20.69
CA GLU A 827 19.52 -2.51 -21.11
C GLU A 827 18.66 -1.66 -20.16
N GLN A 828 17.65 -0.97 -20.68
CA GLN A 828 16.63 -0.28 -19.89
C GLN A 828 15.24 -0.49 -20.50
N ILE A 829 14.22 -0.53 -19.66
CA ILE A 829 12.83 -0.28 -20.08
C ILE A 829 12.69 1.23 -20.26
N VAL A 830 12.55 1.70 -21.50
CA VAL A 830 12.26 3.11 -21.80
C VAL A 830 10.74 3.27 -21.93
N ILE A 831 10.17 4.25 -21.23
CA ILE A 831 8.74 4.57 -21.29
C ILE A 831 8.54 5.97 -21.84
N LEU A 832 7.39 6.19 -22.48
CA LEU A 832 6.76 7.50 -22.60
C LEU A 832 6.02 7.75 -21.28
N SER A 833 6.46 8.72 -20.46
CA SER A 833 5.74 9.05 -19.21
C SER A 833 4.50 9.89 -19.48
N GLN A 834 4.59 10.87 -20.39
CA GLN A 834 3.50 11.79 -20.74
C GLN A 834 3.72 12.44 -22.12
N VAL A 835 2.66 13.06 -22.66
CA VAL A 835 2.73 13.92 -23.86
C VAL A 835 2.40 15.38 -23.52
N LEU A 836 3.33 16.28 -23.81
CA LEU A 836 3.15 17.72 -23.71
C LEU A 836 2.34 18.20 -24.93
N ALA A 837 1.02 18.28 -24.78
CA ALA A 837 0.06 18.57 -25.84
C ALA A 837 0.45 19.77 -26.73
N ASN A 838 0.45 19.55 -28.05
CA ASN A 838 0.80 20.51 -29.10
C ASN A 838 0.21 20.07 -30.46
N GLU A 839 0.02 20.99 -31.41
CA GLU A 839 -0.48 20.69 -32.76
C GLU A 839 0.26 19.54 -33.48
N VAL A 840 1.56 19.38 -33.20
CA VAL A 840 2.40 18.31 -33.79
C VAL A 840 2.11 16.90 -33.25
N ASN A 841 1.51 16.78 -32.07
CA ASN A 841 1.24 15.51 -31.37
C ASN A 841 -0.26 15.25 -31.12
N ILE A 842 -1.12 15.93 -31.88
CA ILE A 842 -2.58 15.80 -31.80
C ILE A 842 -3.07 14.35 -31.99
N GLY A 843 -3.93 13.88 -31.09
CA GLY A 843 -4.41 12.49 -31.02
C GLY A 843 -3.53 11.54 -30.20
N TYR A 844 -2.49 12.04 -29.52
CA TYR A 844 -1.60 11.27 -28.65
C TYR A 844 -1.52 11.81 -27.22
N GLU A 845 -2.28 12.86 -26.88
CA GLU A 845 -2.13 13.67 -25.66
C GLU A 845 -2.34 12.86 -24.36
N ASP A 846 -3.27 11.91 -24.37
CA ASP A 846 -3.60 11.07 -23.21
C ASP A 846 -2.61 9.90 -22.98
N LEU A 847 -1.61 9.70 -23.86
CA LEU A 847 -0.64 8.61 -23.72
C LEU A 847 0.34 8.88 -22.57
N SER A 848 0.35 7.97 -21.60
CA SER A 848 1.18 8.02 -20.40
C SER A 848 1.59 6.62 -19.95
N ASN A 849 2.76 6.53 -19.30
CA ASN A 849 3.37 5.30 -18.77
C ASN A 849 3.38 4.08 -19.73
N GLU A 850 3.67 4.29 -21.02
CA GLU A 850 3.72 3.24 -22.04
C GLU A 850 5.15 2.86 -22.46
N GLN A 851 5.48 1.57 -22.54
CA GLN A 851 6.83 1.14 -22.95
C GLN A 851 7.02 1.35 -24.47
N VAL A 852 8.05 2.11 -24.84
CA VAL A 852 8.48 2.22 -26.23
C VAL A 852 9.42 1.06 -26.59
N LEU A 853 9.10 0.35 -27.67
CA LEU A 853 9.78 -0.88 -28.10
C LEU A 853 10.70 -0.65 -29.30
N LYS A 854 10.25 0.11 -30.30
CA LYS A 854 11.03 0.41 -31.52
C LYS A 854 10.88 1.88 -31.96
N LEU A 855 11.89 2.35 -32.70
CA LEU A 855 11.81 3.56 -33.53
C LEU A 855 12.18 3.20 -34.97
N ASN A 856 11.32 3.51 -35.94
CA ASN A 856 11.46 3.17 -37.37
C ASN A 856 11.81 1.68 -37.58
N GLY A 857 11.12 0.78 -36.88
CA GLY A 857 11.37 -0.67 -36.92
C GLY A 857 12.62 -1.17 -36.17
N THR A 858 13.47 -0.27 -35.66
CA THR A 858 14.70 -0.61 -34.92
C THR A 858 14.42 -0.75 -33.43
N TRP A 859 14.72 -1.91 -32.84
CA TRP A 859 14.54 -2.17 -31.40
C TRP A 859 15.35 -1.20 -30.53
N ILE A 860 14.66 -0.61 -29.55
CA ILE A 860 15.26 0.25 -28.53
C ILE A 860 15.95 -0.62 -27.48
N ARG A 861 17.08 -0.12 -26.95
CA ARG A 861 17.96 -0.86 -26.03
C ARG A 861 18.07 -0.17 -24.66
N ASN A 862 18.12 1.16 -24.70
CA ASN A 862 18.12 2.09 -23.58
C ASN A 862 17.80 3.49 -24.10
N ILE A 863 17.61 4.48 -23.23
CA ILE A 863 17.22 5.84 -23.67
C ILE A 863 18.31 6.54 -24.49
N HIS A 864 19.59 6.22 -24.25
CA HIS A 864 20.69 6.78 -25.04
C HIS A 864 20.73 6.24 -26.48
N HIS A 865 20.35 4.97 -26.69
CA HIS A 865 20.12 4.42 -28.02
C HIS A 865 18.93 5.10 -28.70
N LEU A 866 17.84 5.38 -27.96
CA LEU A 866 16.69 6.12 -28.50
C LEU A 866 17.09 7.53 -28.96
N ALA A 867 17.79 8.30 -28.11
CA ALA A 867 18.30 9.62 -28.48
C ALA A 867 19.17 9.56 -29.74
N HIS A 868 20.09 8.60 -29.82
CA HIS A 868 20.94 8.40 -31.00
C HIS A 868 20.15 8.06 -32.28
N LEU A 869 19.10 7.24 -32.18
CA LEU A 869 18.22 6.90 -33.32
C LEU A 869 17.40 8.12 -33.78
N VAL A 870 16.92 8.96 -32.86
CA VAL A 870 16.23 10.22 -33.16
C VAL A 870 17.19 11.19 -33.86
N ASP A 871 18.36 11.46 -33.27
CA ASP A 871 19.38 12.39 -33.80
C ASP A 871 19.92 11.93 -35.18
N SER A 872 19.95 10.62 -35.43
CA SER A 872 20.44 10.05 -36.69
C SER A 872 19.35 9.90 -37.76
N CYS A 873 18.07 10.14 -37.42
CA CYS A 873 16.95 9.85 -38.31
C CYS A 873 16.94 10.77 -39.54
N LYS A 874 16.97 10.16 -40.73
CA LYS A 874 16.88 10.85 -42.02
C LYS A 874 15.60 10.55 -42.79
N ASP A 875 14.75 9.69 -42.25
CA ASP A 875 13.42 9.39 -42.80
C ASP A 875 12.44 10.54 -42.58
N LYS A 876 11.40 10.61 -43.41
CA LYS A 876 10.36 11.65 -43.30
C LYS A 876 9.63 11.61 -41.95
N TYR A 877 9.45 10.42 -41.40
CA TYR A 877 8.66 10.16 -40.20
C TYR A 877 9.51 9.55 -39.09
N LEU A 878 9.18 9.93 -37.86
CA LEU A 878 9.54 9.21 -36.64
C LEU A 878 8.35 8.31 -36.28
N VAL A 879 8.57 7.00 -36.29
CA VAL A 879 7.54 5.96 -36.09
C VAL A 879 7.90 5.18 -34.83
N PHE A 880 7.25 5.52 -33.72
CA PHE A 880 7.44 4.86 -32.43
C PHE A 880 6.43 3.72 -32.30
N GLU A 881 6.95 2.50 -32.11
CA GLU A 881 6.16 1.31 -31.78
C GLU A 881 6.21 1.09 -30.27
N PHE A 882 5.05 1.07 -29.63
CA PHE A 882 4.87 0.84 -28.19
C PHE A 882 4.37 -0.58 -27.90
N GLU A 883 4.16 -0.89 -26.60
CA GLU A 883 3.37 -2.05 -26.20
C GLU A 883 1.93 -2.00 -26.77
N ASP A 884 1.24 -3.14 -26.75
CA ASP A 884 -0.08 -3.38 -27.37
C ASP A 884 -0.19 -3.05 -28.87
N ASN A 885 0.93 -2.80 -29.55
CA ASN A 885 1.02 -2.34 -30.94
C ASN A 885 0.45 -0.92 -31.14
N ILE A 886 0.45 -0.09 -30.07
CA ILE A 886 0.20 1.35 -30.20
C ILE A 886 1.31 1.94 -31.08
N LEU A 887 0.91 2.74 -32.08
CA LEU A 887 1.82 3.31 -33.08
C LEU A 887 1.67 4.83 -33.08
N VAL A 888 2.76 5.54 -32.75
CA VAL A 888 2.80 7.01 -32.76
C VAL A 888 3.70 7.46 -33.91
N VAL A 889 3.13 8.26 -34.82
CA VAL A 889 3.81 8.73 -36.03
C VAL A 889 3.86 10.26 -36.04
N LEU A 890 5.06 10.80 -36.19
CA LEU A 890 5.35 12.24 -36.24
C LEU A 890 6.13 12.57 -37.52
N GLU A 891 5.85 13.71 -38.17
CA GLU A 891 6.68 14.21 -39.26
C GLU A 891 7.94 14.91 -38.70
N ARG A 892 9.13 14.45 -39.10
CA ARG A 892 10.40 14.84 -38.46
C ARG A 892 10.65 16.35 -38.49
N GLU A 893 10.41 17.00 -39.63
CA GLU A 893 10.64 18.45 -39.76
C GLU A 893 9.67 19.28 -38.90
N ALA A 894 8.42 18.83 -38.76
CA ALA A 894 7.45 19.46 -37.87
C ALA A 894 7.81 19.24 -36.39
N ALA A 895 8.24 18.03 -36.03
CA ALA A 895 8.74 17.70 -34.69
C ALA A 895 9.93 18.58 -34.27
N LEU A 896 10.91 18.77 -35.16
CA LEU A 896 12.07 19.64 -34.95
C LEU A 896 11.66 21.12 -34.83
N ALA A 897 10.76 21.60 -35.69
CA ALA A 897 10.25 22.97 -35.64
C ALA A 897 9.47 23.27 -34.34
N ALA A 898 8.72 22.29 -33.81
CA ALA A 898 7.90 22.43 -32.61
C ALA A 898 8.71 22.35 -31.29
N SER A 899 9.88 21.72 -31.26
CA SER A 899 10.70 21.58 -30.02
C SER A 899 10.88 22.93 -29.30
N GLY A 900 11.25 23.98 -30.04
CA GLY A 900 11.52 25.31 -29.49
C GLY A 900 10.32 26.07 -28.90
N CYS A 901 9.08 25.77 -29.32
CA CYS A 901 7.89 26.35 -28.67
C CYS A 901 7.42 25.48 -27.49
N ILE A 902 7.37 24.15 -27.65
CA ILE A 902 6.95 23.22 -26.60
C ILE A 902 7.79 23.41 -25.33
N LEU A 903 9.12 23.39 -25.43
CA LEU A 903 9.99 23.58 -24.26
C LEU A 903 9.75 24.94 -23.59
N LYS A 904 9.58 26.00 -24.38
CA LYS A 904 9.37 27.36 -23.88
C LYS A 904 8.02 27.50 -23.16
N ASP A 905 6.95 26.96 -23.73
CA ASP A 905 5.59 27.18 -23.26
C ASP A 905 5.26 26.28 -22.06
N TYR A 906 5.90 25.11 -21.93
CA TYR A 906 5.89 24.26 -20.73
C TYR A 906 7.02 24.57 -19.71
N GLY A 907 7.86 25.59 -19.96
CA GLY A 907 8.88 26.07 -19.01
C GLY A 907 10.10 25.15 -18.83
N ILE A 908 10.38 24.28 -19.79
CA ILE A 908 11.42 23.24 -19.75
C ILE A 908 12.78 23.80 -20.21
N PRO A 909 13.88 23.58 -19.48
CA PRO A 909 15.19 24.19 -19.78
C PRO A 909 15.96 23.52 -20.94
N SER A 910 15.63 22.28 -21.31
CA SER A 910 16.30 21.49 -22.35
C SER A 910 15.40 20.34 -22.83
N GLU A 911 15.47 19.99 -24.11
CA GLU A 911 14.83 18.76 -24.65
C GLU A 911 15.40 17.47 -24.07
N ARG A 912 16.61 17.49 -23.50
CA ARG A 912 17.28 16.29 -23.00
C ARG A 912 18.11 16.54 -21.75
N SER A 913 18.32 15.50 -20.97
CA SER A 913 19.32 15.48 -19.89
C SER A 913 20.75 15.53 -20.45
N SER A 914 21.71 15.94 -19.61
CA SER A 914 23.09 16.24 -20.05
C SER A 914 23.88 15.01 -20.50
N ASP A 915 23.59 13.84 -19.95
CA ASP A 915 24.17 12.55 -20.37
C ASP A 915 23.82 12.19 -21.82
N LEU A 916 22.61 12.52 -22.27
CA LEU A 916 22.16 12.27 -23.65
C LEU A 916 22.68 13.31 -24.68
N SER A 917 23.66 14.11 -24.27
CA SER A 917 24.45 15.00 -25.13
C SER A 917 25.83 14.41 -25.49
N GLU A 918 26.24 13.30 -24.86
CA GLU A 918 27.47 12.59 -25.24
C GLU A 918 27.25 11.70 -26.49
N PRO A 919 28.30 11.33 -27.24
CA PRO A 919 28.16 10.42 -28.38
C PRO A 919 27.82 9.01 -27.93
N TYR A 920 26.74 8.43 -28.47
CA TYR A 920 26.34 7.05 -28.15
C TYR A 920 27.44 6.05 -28.55
N VAL A 921 27.89 5.25 -27.58
CA VAL A 921 28.84 4.16 -27.77
C VAL A 921 28.11 2.83 -27.64
N ASP A 922 28.01 2.07 -28.74
CA ASP A 922 27.59 0.67 -28.64
C ASP A 922 28.71 -0.16 -28.01
N SER A 923 28.60 -0.35 -26.69
CA SER A 923 29.51 -1.15 -25.89
C SER A 923 29.40 -2.67 -26.13
N ILE A 924 28.48 -3.11 -27.00
CA ILE A 924 28.14 -4.51 -27.23
C ILE A 924 28.51 -4.89 -28.67
N GLY A 925 29.82 -5.07 -28.90
CA GLY A 925 30.35 -5.48 -30.21
C GLY A 925 29.80 -6.83 -30.66
N HIS A 926 28.97 -6.83 -31.70
CA HIS A 926 28.44 -8.00 -32.43
C HIS A 926 28.04 -9.22 -31.56
N VAL A 927 27.29 -8.98 -30.48
CA VAL A 927 26.40 -10.03 -29.97
C VAL A 927 25.35 -10.34 -31.05
N LYS A 928 24.95 -11.62 -31.16
CA LYS A 928 24.00 -12.12 -32.17
C LYS A 928 22.74 -11.24 -32.21
N THR A 929 22.18 -11.07 -33.41
CA THR A 929 21.04 -10.18 -33.65
C THR A 929 19.87 -10.48 -32.71
N ILE A 930 19.20 -9.40 -32.28
CA ILE A 930 18.06 -9.44 -31.34
C ILE A 930 16.94 -10.33 -31.89
N ASP A 931 16.84 -10.44 -33.22
CA ASP A 931 15.98 -11.35 -33.98
C ASP A 931 16.08 -12.82 -33.54
N GLN A 932 17.23 -13.29 -32.98
CA GLN A 932 17.33 -14.66 -32.44
C GLN A 932 16.69 -14.84 -31.05
N TYR A 933 16.25 -13.76 -30.40
CA TYR A 933 15.47 -13.79 -29.16
C TYR A 933 13.95 -13.68 -29.38
N GLU A 934 13.47 -13.65 -30.64
CA GLU A 934 12.03 -13.58 -31.01
C GLU A 934 11.15 -14.76 -30.53
N SER A 935 11.73 -15.74 -29.82
CA SER A 935 11.03 -16.94 -29.34
C SER A 935 11.24 -17.28 -27.86
N VAL A 936 11.83 -16.36 -27.05
CA VAL A 936 12.07 -16.58 -25.62
C VAL A 936 11.30 -15.57 -24.77
N ASP A 937 10.03 -15.89 -24.51
CA ASP A 937 9.18 -15.35 -23.44
C ASP A 937 9.40 -13.88 -23.03
N CYS A 938 9.14 -12.96 -23.96
CA CYS A 938 9.04 -11.51 -23.65
C CYS A 938 7.74 -11.15 -22.90
N ALA A 939 6.83 -12.13 -22.72
CA ALA A 939 5.71 -12.04 -21.80
C ALA A 939 6.04 -12.82 -20.53
N VAL A 940 5.82 -12.22 -19.35
CA VAL A 940 5.64 -12.98 -18.10
C VAL A 940 4.37 -13.79 -18.28
N SER A 941 4.50 -15.04 -18.74
CA SER A 941 3.35 -15.92 -18.93
C SER A 941 2.62 -16.13 -17.60
N ASN A 942 1.29 -16.24 -17.60
CA ASN A 942 0.52 -16.52 -16.39
C ASN A 942 1.01 -17.80 -15.65
N SER A 943 1.68 -18.70 -16.37
CA SER A 943 2.36 -19.90 -15.85
C SER A 943 3.65 -19.67 -15.05
N GLU A 944 4.29 -18.48 -15.09
CA GLU A 944 5.36 -18.12 -14.16
C GLU A 944 4.82 -17.54 -12.83
N ILE A 945 3.51 -17.19 -12.75
CA ILE A 945 2.86 -16.65 -11.54
C ILE A 945 2.50 -17.81 -10.58
N GLY A 946 3.52 -18.47 -10.03
CA GLY A 946 3.38 -19.67 -9.20
C GLY A 946 4.11 -19.59 -7.85
N TYR A 947 3.34 -19.56 -6.76
CA TYR A 947 3.76 -19.74 -5.36
C TYR A 947 4.73 -18.73 -4.70
N ASP A 948 5.63 -18.06 -5.44
CA ASP A 948 6.63 -17.16 -4.83
C ASP A 948 6.04 -15.82 -4.30
N GLY A 949 4.84 -15.44 -4.76
CA GLY A 949 4.12 -14.21 -4.38
C GLY A 949 3.52 -14.18 -2.96
N LEU A 950 4.17 -14.83 -1.99
CA LEU A 950 3.72 -14.94 -0.59
C LEU A 950 4.88 -14.85 0.43
N LEU A 951 6.09 -14.53 -0.01
CA LEU A 951 7.30 -14.46 0.84
C LEU A 951 8.20 -13.23 0.59
N TRP A 952 7.71 -12.23 -0.16
CA TRP A 952 8.43 -10.99 -0.47
C TRP A 952 7.54 -9.76 -0.26
N GLY A 953 6.93 -9.66 0.93
CA GLY A 953 5.98 -8.60 1.29
C GLY A 953 5.61 -8.54 2.77
N GLU A 954 6.53 -8.93 3.67
CA GLU A 954 6.44 -8.77 5.14
C GLU A 954 7.83 -8.52 5.76
#